data_AF-A0A5D3YKX2-F1
#
_entry.id   AF-A0A5D3YKX2-F1
#
_cell.length_a   1.000
_cell.length_b   1.000
_cell.length_c   1.000
_cell.angle_alpha   90.00
_cell.angle_beta   90.00
_cell.angle_gamma   90.00
#
_symmetry.space_group_name_H-M   'P 1'
#
loop_
_entity.id
_entity.type
_entity.pdbx_description
1 polymer ?
#
loop_
_entity_poly.entity_id
_entity_poly.type
_entity_poly.pdbx_seq_one_letter_code
_entity_poly.pdbx_strand_id
1 'polypeptide(L)'
;MLEPRTIKGKPIVIFTSQASQRWPQQCACFLLSLLSAYILISCASSRSIHTETEINAENVNKLQIIDCLLPGQLRQLGTSMTYLTARRPLRTSAADCEIRGGEYAAFDRANYATALKIWLPKASEGDAEAQTYVGEIYEKGLGIAPDYAMAAVWYRKAAEQGNPQAQTNLGYLYEKGLGVVQDPIMALNWYRKASGLENTDIAFSASVEASNAEIDKLRQQVSQYKIESAHHQQESAALKERLSDTRQQLNITREQLKQRKQDLLREQKAADQIREELQQKLQQIDLDTTPNKIKSSEIVKFEQALKQKEAELELSQRIIDKLENEAQEQSKNLNVLKEGTERLTIETNRELTALRTELEQSKVTSAQLESELQQTQIQLSSSQNALSEKNDHLKKREEKLKVLQEELNIKRKNATTAQDNTEVENLSKALNDLELAFQSQKQTLDKLNKERATLIKQSHEKQRILNEKNEQIKILQERITREKKEKTLPEVATNKLSRLTGPQIEIIEPPLILHSGTLSINTRSGLAKRTIIGKVTAPAGLVSLVVNDKEEAVDKSGVFKVNVPLVSVTTPIEIVAVDQNSKRTEMKFTIEQSKVDMQSTVATSTFESSSESSLKSVLPHSLFGKYYSLLIGNNTYSKLPHLATAINDVESIAKILKSKYGFETKVLLNANRYDILKALNDYRKILTEKDNLLVYYAGHGILDKVNDRGHWLPVDAEPDSSANWISVENVTDQLKIIEARHVLVVADSCYSGSLTRSSVARLEGNMTTEKRAHWIKSLLNARSRLALSSGGLEPVLDGGGGNHSVFAKAFIATLTKNNDIMESQALYRKISGVFADAAKEYDFQQVPEYAPIRHAGHGAGEFFFYPR
;
A
#
# COMPACT_ATOMS: atom_id res chain seq x y z
N MET A 1 41.46 -5.27 43.41
CA MET A 1 40.49 -4.34 44.03
C MET A 1 39.19 -4.39 43.23
N LEU A 2 38.07 -3.97 43.83
CA LEU A 2 36.70 -4.21 43.33
C LEU A 2 36.38 -3.31 42.11
N GLU A 3 35.66 -3.73 41.04
CA GLU A 3 34.29 -4.29 40.92
C GLU A 3 33.16 -3.28 41.23
N PRO A 4 31.92 -3.38 40.68
CA PRO A 4 31.43 -4.23 39.56
C PRO A 4 30.36 -3.62 38.57
N ARG A 5 30.26 -4.22 37.37
CA ARG A 5 29.09 -4.86 36.66
C ARG A 5 27.75 -4.10 36.47
N THR A 6 27.07 -4.03 35.30
CA THR A 6 26.68 -4.97 34.20
C THR A 6 25.54 -5.96 34.48
N ILE A 7 24.63 -6.18 33.50
CA ILE A 7 24.18 -7.52 33.02
C ILE A 7 23.27 -7.42 31.76
N LYS A 8 23.27 -8.47 30.93
CA LYS A 8 22.27 -8.79 29.88
C LYS A 8 21.86 -10.26 30.03
N GLY A 9 20.62 -10.62 29.67
CA GLY A 9 20.32 -11.91 29.04
C GLY A 9 19.66 -13.05 29.85
N LYS A 10 18.47 -13.42 29.37
CA LYS A 10 17.82 -14.76 29.22
C LYS A 10 18.74 -16.02 29.15
N PRO A 11 18.23 -17.29 29.20
CA PRO A 11 16.84 -17.79 29.42
C PRO A 11 16.64 -19.06 30.33
N ILE A 12 15.36 -19.31 30.68
CA ILE A 12 14.56 -20.58 30.70
C ILE A 12 15.27 -21.97 30.77
N VAL A 13 14.84 -22.83 31.73
CA VAL A 13 14.45 -24.26 31.57
C VAL A 13 13.65 -24.73 32.83
N ILE A 14 13.10 -25.96 32.88
CA ILE A 14 11.81 -26.28 33.53
C ILE A 14 11.79 -27.62 34.34
N PHE A 15 11.09 -27.64 35.50
CA PHE A 15 10.64 -28.81 36.32
C PHE A 15 11.76 -29.73 36.94
N THR A 16 11.55 -30.64 37.92
CA THR A 16 10.35 -31.26 38.56
C THR A 16 10.47 -31.35 40.12
N SER A 17 9.35 -31.68 40.83
CA SER A 17 9.20 -32.55 42.06
C SER A 17 10.28 -32.56 43.18
N GLN A 18 10.03 -32.63 44.50
CA GLN A 18 8.88 -32.94 45.39
C GLN A 18 9.36 -32.71 46.89
N ALA A 19 8.70 -32.93 48.04
CA ALA A 19 7.36 -33.31 48.53
C ALA A 19 7.26 -33.08 50.07
N SER A 20 6.11 -33.39 50.71
CA SER A 20 5.87 -33.54 52.18
C SER A 20 5.78 -32.25 53.03
N GLN A 21 5.06 -32.16 54.16
CA GLN A 21 4.17 -33.11 54.87
C GLN A 21 3.15 -32.37 55.80
N ARG A 22 1.92 -32.91 55.99
CA ARG A 22 0.93 -32.80 57.13
C ARG A 22 0.57 -31.41 57.72
N TRP A 23 -0.71 -30.95 57.70
CA TRP A 23 -1.90 -31.34 58.53
C TRP A 23 -1.91 -30.74 59.97
N PRO A 24 -3.07 -30.54 60.67
CA PRO A 24 -4.42 -31.13 60.46
C PRO A 24 -5.67 -30.21 60.63
N GLN A 25 -6.88 -30.77 60.35
CA GLN A 25 -8.20 -30.51 61.02
C GLN A 25 -8.85 -29.09 60.94
N GLN A 26 -10.18 -28.86 61.00
CA GLN A 26 -11.43 -29.67 60.94
C GLN A 26 -12.63 -28.69 60.69
N CYS A 27 -13.91 -29.03 60.47
CA CYS A 27 -14.66 -30.29 60.29
C CYS A 27 -15.96 -30.01 59.48
N ALA A 28 -16.56 -31.01 58.82
CA ALA A 28 -17.97 -30.99 58.37
C ALA A 28 -18.49 -32.42 58.14
N CYS A 29 -19.66 -32.77 58.72
CA CYS A 29 -20.45 -34.03 58.64
C CYS A 29 -21.32 -34.12 59.92
N PHE A 30 -22.45 -34.81 60.05
CA PHE A 30 -23.48 -35.36 59.14
C PHE A 30 -24.66 -35.85 60.05
N LEU A 31 -25.89 -36.00 59.52
CA LEU A 31 -27.00 -36.89 59.99
C LEU A 31 -28.28 -36.44 59.24
N LEU A 32 -28.90 -37.12 58.28
CA LEU A 32 -29.41 -38.50 58.10
C LEU A 32 -30.94 -38.62 58.23
N SER A 33 -31.54 -39.16 57.15
CA SER A 33 -32.60 -40.19 57.12
C SER A 33 -34.07 -39.81 56.82
N LEU A 34 -34.75 -40.83 56.25
CA LEU A 34 -36.19 -41.09 56.09
C LEU A 34 -36.94 -40.54 54.85
N LEU A 35 -37.29 -41.50 53.97
CA LEU A 35 -38.46 -41.68 53.11
C LEU A 35 -39.18 -40.43 52.53
N SER A 36 -39.25 -40.19 51.21
CA SER A 36 -39.79 -41.00 50.10
C SER A 36 -41.32 -41.18 50.06
N ALA A 37 -41.98 -40.69 48.99
CA ALA A 37 -42.77 -41.51 48.05
C ALA A 37 -43.37 -40.67 46.88
N TYR A 38 -43.60 -41.35 45.73
CA TYR A 38 -44.36 -40.93 44.52
C TYR A 38 -43.97 -39.64 43.75
N ILE A 39 -44.41 -39.43 42.50
CA ILE A 39 -44.15 -40.19 41.25
C ILE A 39 -44.73 -39.40 40.04
N LEU A 40 -43.92 -39.25 38.99
CA LEU A 40 -44.25 -39.03 37.56
C LEU A 40 -45.19 -37.88 37.07
N ILE A 41 -44.63 -37.11 36.12
CA ILE A 41 -45.22 -36.63 34.84
C ILE A 41 -46.40 -35.64 34.89
N SER A 42 -46.14 -34.40 34.43
CA SER A 42 -46.76 -33.87 33.21
C SER A 42 -45.93 -32.71 32.62
N CYS A 43 -46.09 -32.45 31.32
CA CYS A 43 -45.39 -31.37 30.59
C CYS A 43 -46.34 -30.19 30.29
N ALA A 44 -45.92 -28.95 30.55
CA ALA A 44 -46.50 -27.78 29.90
C ALA A 44 -45.54 -26.57 29.88
N SER A 45 -45.36 -26.01 28.67
CA SER A 45 -44.99 -24.61 28.36
C SER A 45 -44.14 -23.80 29.35
N SER A 46 -42.88 -23.56 29.00
CA SER A 46 -42.13 -22.40 29.48
C SER A 46 -42.78 -21.09 29.00
N ARG A 47 -43.20 -20.24 29.94
CA ARG A 47 -43.43 -18.80 29.70
C ARG A 47 -42.49 -18.00 30.58
N SER A 48 -41.50 -17.35 29.96
CA SER A 48 -40.69 -16.33 30.60
C SER A 48 -41.58 -15.12 30.90
N ILE A 49 -41.76 -14.80 32.19
CA ILE A 49 -42.42 -13.56 32.60
C ILE A 49 -41.45 -12.42 32.29
N HIS A 50 -41.81 -11.58 31.33
CA HIS A 50 -41.16 -10.28 31.17
C HIS A 50 -41.63 -9.36 32.30
N THR A 51 -40.74 -9.06 33.25
CA THR A 51 -40.91 -7.91 34.14
C THR A 51 -40.39 -6.67 33.41
N GLU A 52 -41.27 -5.98 32.70
CA GLU A 52 -40.97 -4.65 32.18
C GLU A 52 -40.80 -3.69 33.35
N THR A 53 -39.61 -3.10 33.50
CA THR A 53 -39.37 -2.05 34.50
C THR A 53 -39.87 -0.72 33.95
N GLU A 54 -41.14 -0.40 34.21
CA GLU A 54 -41.69 0.92 33.91
C GLU A 54 -40.88 2.02 34.60
N ILE A 55 -40.27 2.90 33.80
CA ILE A 55 -39.52 4.05 34.31
C ILE A 55 -40.53 5.14 34.69
N ASN A 56 -41.14 5.00 35.86
CA ASN A 56 -42.07 5.98 36.40
C ASN A 56 -41.41 7.36 36.53
N ALA A 57 -42.10 8.39 36.00
CA ALA A 57 -41.55 9.74 35.85
C ALA A 57 -41.11 10.39 37.18
N GLU A 58 -41.72 10.03 38.31
CA GLU A 58 -41.33 10.50 39.64
C GLU A 58 -39.86 10.16 39.99
N ASN A 59 -39.32 9.06 39.48
CA ASN A 59 -37.94 8.65 39.75
C ASN A 59 -36.90 9.48 38.97
N VAL A 60 -37.30 10.21 37.93
CA VAL A 60 -36.38 11.11 37.19
C VAL A 60 -35.91 12.25 38.09
N ASN A 61 -36.82 12.81 38.89
CA ASN A 61 -36.50 13.87 39.86
C ASN A 61 -35.51 13.42 40.94
N LYS A 62 -35.52 12.12 41.31
CA LYS A 62 -34.58 11.54 42.28
C LYS A 62 -33.15 11.38 41.75
N LEU A 63 -32.99 11.28 40.43
CA LEU A 63 -31.68 11.28 39.75
C LEU A 63 -31.17 12.70 39.43
N GLN A 64 -31.99 13.74 39.64
CA GLN A 64 -31.59 15.13 39.42
C GLN A 64 -30.42 15.49 40.34
N ILE A 65 -29.32 15.96 39.76
CA ILE A 65 -28.18 16.50 40.51
C ILE A 65 -28.58 17.86 41.09
N ILE A 66 -28.52 17.98 42.41
CA ILE A 66 -28.79 19.19 43.18
C ILE A 66 -27.59 19.56 44.06
N ASP A 67 -27.55 20.82 44.48
CA ASP A 67 -26.69 21.22 45.60
C ASP A 67 -27.39 20.80 46.90
N CYS A 68 -26.62 20.21 47.82
CA CYS A 68 -27.13 19.56 49.02
C CYS A 68 -26.37 20.06 50.25
N LEU A 69 -27.07 20.65 51.22
CA LEU A 69 -26.47 21.09 52.48
C LEU A 69 -26.67 20.03 53.56
N LEU A 70 -25.67 19.18 53.78
CA LEU A 70 -25.71 18.18 54.83
C LEU A 70 -25.62 18.80 56.23
N PRO A 71 -26.36 18.26 57.21
CA PRO A 71 -26.30 18.71 58.59
C PRO A 71 -24.90 18.52 59.20
N GLY A 72 -24.61 19.29 60.24
CA GLY A 72 -23.41 19.10 61.05
C GLY A 72 -23.45 17.74 61.75
N GLN A 73 -22.33 17.01 61.78
CA GLN A 73 -22.22 15.76 62.51
C GLN A 73 -21.74 16.05 63.94
N LEU A 74 -22.40 15.46 64.94
CA LEU A 74 -21.85 15.39 66.29
C LEU A 74 -20.63 14.46 66.27
N ARG A 75 -19.47 14.97 66.71
CA ARG A 75 -18.22 14.23 66.82
C ARG A 75 -17.64 14.39 68.21
N GLN A 76 -17.18 13.28 68.78
CA GLN A 76 -16.56 13.27 70.11
C GLN A 76 -15.05 13.49 69.99
N LEU A 77 -14.48 14.31 70.87
CA LEU A 77 -13.05 14.57 70.99
C LEU A 77 -12.59 14.07 72.36
N GLY A 78 -11.89 12.94 72.38
CA GLY A 78 -11.64 12.18 73.61
C GLY A 78 -12.93 11.62 74.20
N THR A 79 -12.97 11.41 75.52
CA THR A 79 -14.14 10.85 76.23
C THR A 79 -15.12 11.91 76.73
N SER A 80 -14.71 13.17 76.86
CA SER A 80 -15.41 14.20 77.65
C SER A 80 -16.00 15.37 76.87
N MET A 81 -15.68 15.53 75.57
CA MET A 81 -16.15 16.67 74.77
C MET A 81 -16.81 16.19 73.47
N THR A 82 -17.95 16.78 73.11
CA THR A 82 -18.64 16.53 71.85
C THR A 82 -18.87 17.87 71.16
N TYR A 83 -18.52 17.98 69.87
CA TYR A 83 -18.69 19.19 69.07
C TYR A 83 -19.50 18.87 67.80
N LEU A 84 -20.22 19.87 67.30
CA LEU A 84 -20.94 19.78 66.03
C LEU A 84 -20.00 20.27 64.91
N THR A 85 -19.80 19.48 63.85
CA THR A 85 -19.09 19.99 62.66
C THR A 85 -19.93 21.07 61.96
N ALA A 86 -19.28 21.96 61.22
CA ALA A 86 -20.01 22.81 60.27
C ALA A 86 -20.83 21.95 59.28
N ARG A 87 -21.97 22.50 58.81
CA ARG A 87 -22.75 21.90 57.72
C ARG A 87 -21.89 21.79 56.46
N ARG A 88 -22.03 20.70 55.70
CA ARG A 88 -21.24 20.47 54.48
C ARG A 88 -22.11 20.62 53.23
N PRO A 89 -21.90 21.66 52.40
CA PRO A 89 -22.42 21.65 51.03
C PRO A 89 -21.64 20.62 50.20
N LEU A 90 -22.34 19.89 49.35
CA LEU A 90 -21.79 19.13 48.23
C LEU A 90 -22.83 19.02 47.12
N ARG A 91 -22.42 18.58 45.93
CA ARG A 91 -23.33 18.35 44.82
C ARG A 91 -23.58 16.85 44.63
N THR A 92 -24.84 16.41 44.66
CA THR A 92 -25.22 14.98 44.57
C THR A 92 -26.64 14.81 44.02
N SER A 93 -27.13 13.57 43.84
CA SER A 93 -28.50 13.34 43.41
C SER A 93 -29.51 13.71 44.51
N ALA A 94 -30.71 14.12 44.12
CA ALA A 94 -31.76 14.48 45.07
C ALA A 94 -32.07 13.35 46.07
N ALA A 95 -32.01 12.08 45.63
CA ALA A 95 -32.13 10.92 46.51
C ALA A 95 -30.95 10.76 47.48
N ASP A 96 -29.70 10.94 47.05
CA ASP A 96 -28.54 10.81 47.93
C ASP A 96 -28.47 11.96 48.96
N CYS A 97 -29.01 13.14 48.62
CA CYS A 97 -29.21 14.22 49.58
C CYS A 97 -30.26 13.86 50.65
N GLU A 98 -31.43 13.39 50.21
CA GLU A 98 -32.55 12.95 51.05
C GLU A 98 -32.13 11.84 52.02
N ILE A 99 -31.46 10.80 51.52
CA ILE A 99 -30.93 9.65 52.28
C ILE A 99 -29.95 10.09 53.38
N ARG A 100 -29.18 11.15 53.15
CA ARG A 100 -28.18 11.68 54.10
C ARG A 100 -28.76 12.72 55.07
N GLY A 101 -30.07 12.96 55.04
CA GLY A 101 -30.74 13.98 55.86
C GLY A 101 -30.33 15.41 55.50
N GLY A 102 -29.90 15.64 54.26
CA GLY A 102 -29.57 16.97 53.75
C GLY A 102 -30.81 17.85 53.59
N GLU A 103 -30.63 19.15 53.80
CA GLU A 103 -31.70 20.12 53.64
C GLU A 103 -31.76 20.58 52.16
N TYR A 104 -32.93 20.49 51.51
CA TYR A 104 -33.16 21.00 50.14
C TYR A 104 -33.02 22.54 50.02
N ALA A 105 -32.73 23.25 51.11
CA ALA A 105 -32.74 24.71 51.21
C ALA A 105 -31.48 25.39 50.64
N ALA A 106 -31.18 25.15 49.36
CA ALA A 106 -30.32 25.95 48.47
C ALA A 106 -30.10 25.20 47.13
N PHE A 107 -30.51 25.67 45.95
CA PHE A 107 -31.15 26.93 45.55
C PHE A 107 -32.16 26.69 44.40
N ASP A 108 -32.96 27.71 44.08
CA ASP A 108 -33.44 27.84 42.69
C ASP A 108 -32.22 28.01 41.76
N ARG A 109 -32.19 27.28 40.65
CA ARG A 109 -31.04 27.24 39.72
C ARG A 109 -30.76 28.59 39.05
N ALA A 110 -31.66 29.56 39.20
CA ALA A 110 -31.54 30.90 38.63
C ALA A 110 -30.68 31.89 39.46
N ASN A 111 -30.36 31.62 40.74
CA ASN A 111 -29.76 32.63 41.62
C ASN A 111 -28.44 32.19 42.29
N TYR A 112 -27.32 32.51 41.64
CA TYR A 112 -25.98 32.18 42.12
C TYR A 112 -25.38 33.24 43.06
N ALA A 113 -26.01 34.41 43.25
CA ALA A 113 -25.53 35.45 44.17
C ALA A 113 -25.53 34.98 45.64
N THR A 114 -26.49 34.13 46.01
CA THR A 114 -26.53 33.47 47.33
C THR A 114 -25.55 32.28 47.41
N ALA A 115 -25.32 31.56 46.31
CA ALA A 115 -24.34 30.49 46.24
C ALA A 115 -22.91 31.00 46.49
N LEU A 116 -22.56 32.16 45.94
CA LEU A 116 -21.25 32.79 46.13
C LEU A 116 -20.92 33.02 47.61
N LYS A 117 -21.91 33.41 48.43
CA LYS A 117 -21.71 33.65 49.88
C LYS A 117 -21.36 32.36 50.67
N ILE A 118 -21.75 31.18 50.16
CA ILE A 118 -21.49 29.88 50.80
C ILE A 118 -20.21 29.24 50.25
N TRP A 119 -19.98 29.32 48.93
CA TRP A 119 -18.81 28.70 48.29
C TRP A 119 -17.53 29.54 48.41
N LEU A 120 -17.61 30.88 48.46
CA LEU A 120 -16.41 31.74 48.52
C LEU A 120 -15.54 31.54 49.78
N PRO A 121 -16.10 31.36 51.00
CA PRO A 121 -15.31 30.96 52.16
C PRO A 121 -14.55 29.64 51.93
N LYS A 122 -15.23 28.61 51.41
CA LYS A 122 -14.64 27.27 51.18
C LYS A 122 -13.60 27.27 50.06
N ALA A 123 -13.83 28.05 49.01
CA ALA A 123 -12.85 28.26 47.95
C ALA A 123 -11.58 28.96 48.46
N SER A 124 -11.74 29.83 49.48
CA SER A 124 -10.65 30.52 50.18
C SER A 124 -9.93 29.62 51.22
N GLU A 125 -10.65 28.68 51.84
CA GLU A 125 -10.09 27.57 52.65
C GLU A 125 -9.25 26.58 51.80
N GLY A 126 -9.39 26.62 50.47
CA GLY A 126 -8.58 25.85 49.52
C GLY A 126 -9.33 24.75 48.77
N ASP A 127 -10.60 24.49 49.09
CA ASP A 127 -11.38 23.39 48.52
C ASP A 127 -11.52 23.51 46.99
N ALA A 128 -10.98 22.53 46.25
CA ALA A 128 -10.93 22.56 44.78
C ALA A 128 -12.31 22.41 44.11
N GLU A 129 -13.30 21.81 44.77
CA GLU A 129 -14.68 21.74 44.28
C GLU A 129 -15.33 23.13 44.41
N ALA A 130 -15.21 23.73 45.60
CA ALA A 130 -15.68 25.09 45.87
C ALA A 130 -15.02 26.15 44.96
N GLN A 131 -13.71 26.03 44.70
CA GLN A 131 -13.00 26.89 43.74
C GLN A 131 -13.54 26.75 42.32
N THR A 132 -13.91 25.53 41.90
CA THR A 132 -14.55 25.29 40.60
C THR A 132 -15.92 25.97 40.53
N TYR A 133 -16.75 25.83 41.56
CA TYR A 133 -18.07 26.49 41.60
C TYR A 133 -17.97 28.00 41.66
N VAL A 134 -17.04 28.58 42.42
CA VAL A 134 -16.80 30.04 42.40
C VAL A 134 -16.36 30.50 40.99
N GLY A 135 -15.56 29.70 40.28
CA GLY A 135 -15.24 29.92 38.87
C GLY A 135 -16.49 29.95 37.97
N GLU A 136 -17.38 28.96 38.09
CA GLU A 136 -18.64 28.91 37.32
C GLU A 136 -19.56 30.10 37.60
N ILE A 137 -19.61 30.60 38.84
CA ILE A 137 -20.42 31.76 39.21
C ILE A 137 -19.92 33.03 38.50
N TYR A 138 -18.60 33.24 38.47
CA TYR A 138 -17.99 34.37 37.76
C TYR A 138 -18.07 34.22 36.24
N GLU A 139 -17.95 33.02 35.68
CA GLU A 139 -18.10 32.78 34.23
C GLU A 139 -19.52 33.07 33.74
N LYS A 140 -20.54 32.63 34.50
CA LYS A 140 -21.94 32.69 34.07
C LYS A 140 -22.62 34.02 34.42
N GLY A 141 -22.14 34.73 35.45
CA GLY A 141 -22.66 36.06 35.82
C GLY A 141 -24.14 36.07 36.20
N LEU A 142 -24.57 35.10 37.02
CA LEU A 142 -25.98 34.89 37.36
C LEU A 142 -26.31 35.43 38.77
N GLY A 143 -26.39 36.76 38.86
CA GLY A 143 -26.62 37.53 40.09
C GLY A 143 -25.47 38.47 40.49
N ILE A 144 -24.37 38.42 39.72
CA ILE A 144 -23.32 39.44 39.59
C ILE A 144 -23.01 39.59 38.09
N ALA A 145 -22.29 40.63 37.66
CA ALA A 145 -21.83 40.69 36.27
C ALA A 145 -20.85 39.54 35.96
N PRO A 146 -20.84 38.98 34.73
CA PRO A 146 -19.83 38.00 34.33
C PRO A 146 -18.42 38.59 34.40
N ASP A 147 -17.48 37.86 35.01
CA ASP A 147 -16.06 38.17 35.06
C ASP A 147 -15.24 36.92 34.72
N TYR A 148 -14.98 36.75 33.43
CA TYR A 148 -14.19 35.64 32.91
C TYR A 148 -12.73 35.66 33.42
N ALA A 149 -12.18 36.82 33.79
CA ALA A 149 -10.82 36.90 34.31
C ALA A 149 -10.76 36.38 35.76
N MET A 150 -11.74 36.72 36.59
CA MET A 150 -11.91 36.14 37.92
C MET A 150 -12.23 34.64 37.83
N ALA A 151 -13.07 34.22 36.89
CA ALA A 151 -13.34 32.81 36.62
C ALA A 151 -12.05 32.04 36.29
N ALA A 152 -11.21 32.56 35.39
CA ALA A 152 -9.92 31.96 35.05
C ALA A 152 -8.97 31.86 36.24
N VAL A 153 -8.97 32.82 37.17
CA VAL A 153 -8.18 32.75 38.42
C VAL A 153 -8.66 31.62 39.32
N TRP A 154 -9.98 31.45 39.50
CA TRP A 154 -10.53 30.40 40.36
C TRP A 154 -10.40 29.01 39.74
N TYR A 155 -10.69 28.86 38.45
CA TYR A 155 -10.45 27.62 37.73
C TYR A 155 -8.96 27.22 37.72
N ARG A 156 -8.02 28.17 37.59
CA ARG A 156 -6.59 27.85 37.65
C ARG A 156 -6.19 27.22 38.99
N LYS A 157 -6.64 27.77 40.12
CA LYS A 157 -6.35 27.18 41.45
C LYS A 157 -6.88 25.73 41.57
N ALA A 158 -8.10 25.48 41.12
CA ALA A 158 -8.68 24.13 41.15
C ALA A 158 -8.01 23.18 40.12
N ALA A 159 -7.64 23.69 38.95
CA ALA A 159 -6.98 22.93 37.89
C ALA A 159 -5.54 22.53 38.25
N GLU A 160 -4.83 23.38 38.98
CA GLU A 160 -3.51 23.11 39.57
C GLU A 160 -3.59 22.09 40.72
N GLN A 161 -4.73 22.01 41.43
CA GLN A 161 -5.05 20.93 42.37
C GLN A 161 -5.52 19.62 41.71
N GLY A 162 -5.53 19.55 40.37
CA GLY A 162 -5.88 18.34 39.63
C GLY A 162 -7.38 18.13 39.37
N ASN A 163 -8.24 19.12 39.62
CA ASN A 163 -9.69 19.00 39.37
C ASN A 163 -9.98 18.96 37.85
N PRO A 164 -10.53 17.87 37.28
CA PRO A 164 -10.74 17.74 35.83
C PRO A 164 -11.79 18.69 35.26
N GLN A 165 -12.81 19.05 36.05
CA GLN A 165 -13.83 20.02 35.64
C GLN A 165 -13.21 21.42 35.52
N ALA A 166 -12.41 21.84 36.50
CA ALA A 166 -11.70 23.10 36.44
C ALA A 166 -10.67 23.15 35.29
N GLN A 167 -9.96 22.05 35.02
CA GLN A 167 -9.07 21.92 33.87
C GLN A 167 -9.84 22.06 32.55
N THR A 168 -11.02 21.45 32.45
CA THR A 168 -11.89 21.58 31.27
C THR A 168 -12.39 23.01 31.08
N ASN A 169 -12.93 23.64 32.14
CA ASN A 169 -13.47 25.00 32.05
C ASN A 169 -12.36 26.03 31.78
N LEU A 170 -11.17 25.87 32.38
CA LEU A 170 -10.00 26.68 32.07
C LEU A 170 -9.53 26.50 30.63
N GLY A 171 -9.55 25.27 30.12
CA GLY A 171 -9.27 24.95 28.72
C GLY A 171 -10.20 25.72 27.78
N TYR A 172 -11.49 25.72 28.07
CA TYR A 172 -12.51 26.47 27.32
C TYR A 172 -12.27 28.00 27.34
N LEU A 173 -11.90 28.58 28.48
CA LEU A 173 -11.55 30.01 28.54
C LEU A 173 -10.34 30.35 27.66
N TYR A 174 -9.30 29.51 27.64
CA TYR A 174 -8.15 29.67 26.73
C TYR A 174 -8.50 29.44 25.25
N GLU A 175 -9.43 28.52 24.96
CA GLU A 175 -9.88 28.24 23.59
C GLU A 175 -10.68 29.42 23.00
N LYS A 176 -11.51 30.07 23.82
CA LYS A 176 -12.38 31.18 23.40
C LYS A 176 -11.79 32.58 23.65
N GLY A 177 -10.68 32.70 24.38
CA GLY A 177 -10.09 34.00 24.76
C GLY A 177 -10.93 34.76 25.80
N LEU A 178 -11.67 34.05 26.64
CA LEU A 178 -12.60 34.64 27.61
C LEU A 178 -11.85 34.89 28.93
N GLY A 179 -11.55 36.17 29.23
CA GLY A 179 -10.84 36.57 30.46
C GLY A 179 -9.34 36.22 30.49
N VAL A 180 -8.85 35.50 29.48
CA VAL A 180 -7.45 35.17 29.23
C VAL A 180 -7.13 35.42 27.75
N VAL A 181 -5.85 35.64 27.43
CA VAL A 181 -5.42 35.67 26.02
C VAL A 181 -5.72 34.31 25.38
N GLN A 182 -6.32 34.32 24.18
CA GLN A 182 -6.64 33.10 23.45
C GLN A 182 -5.36 32.31 23.14
N ASP A 183 -5.30 31.06 23.59
CA ASP A 183 -4.17 30.15 23.37
C ASP A 183 -4.70 28.72 23.19
N PRO A 184 -4.88 28.25 21.94
CA PRO A 184 -5.40 26.91 21.68
C PRO A 184 -4.42 25.80 22.10
N ILE A 185 -3.12 26.10 22.26
CA ILE A 185 -2.12 25.13 22.73
C ILE A 185 -2.25 24.98 24.25
N MET A 186 -2.43 26.09 24.99
CA MET A 186 -2.69 26.04 26.43
C MET A 186 -4.06 25.42 26.73
N ALA A 187 -5.08 25.71 25.94
CA ALA A 187 -6.39 25.04 26.00
C ALA A 187 -6.26 23.53 25.86
N LEU A 188 -5.60 23.07 24.78
CA LEU A 188 -5.35 21.65 24.52
C LEU A 188 -4.57 20.96 25.65
N ASN A 189 -3.59 21.64 26.26
CA ASN A 189 -2.83 21.10 27.37
C ASN A 189 -3.65 20.98 28.66
N TRP A 190 -4.63 21.85 28.90
CA TRP A 190 -5.58 21.69 30.00
C TRP A 190 -6.61 20.58 29.74
N TYR A 191 -7.15 20.48 28.51
CA TYR A 191 -8.01 19.36 28.11
C TYR A 191 -7.30 17.99 28.18
N ARG A 192 -5.99 17.92 27.84
CA ARG A 192 -5.15 16.71 27.99
C ARG A 192 -4.98 16.28 29.46
N LYS A 193 -4.81 17.23 30.37
CA LYS A 193 -4.78 16.94 31.82
C LYS A 193 -6.14 16.44 32.31
N ALA A 194 -7.23 17.08 31.88
CA ALA A 194 -8.59 16.67 32.26
C ALA A 194 -8.94 15.24 31.81
N SER A 195 -8.35 14.75 30.71
CA SER A 195 -8.50 13.37 30.23
C SER A 195 -7.46 12.38 30.77
N GLY A 196 -6.53 12.81 31.63
CA GLY A 196 -5.46 11.95 32.18
C GLY A 196 -4.35 11.58 31.20
N LEU A 197 -4.27 12.24 30.03
CA LEU A 197 -3.28 11.96 28.98
C LEU A 197 -2.05 12.85 29.14
N GLU A 198 -1.17 12.51 30.09
CA GLU A 198 0.00 13.33 30.44
C GLU A 198 1.22 13.18 29.51
N ASN A 199 1.20 12.33 28.47
CA ASN A 199 2.37 12.23 27.57
C ASN A 199 2.10 11.74 26.13
N THR A 200 3.06 12.07 25.24
CA THR A 200 3.27 11.63 23.84
C THR A 200 2.28 12.03 22.72
N ASP A 201 2.87 12.57 21.65
CA ASP A 201 2.63 12.27 20.22
C ASP A 201 1.27 12.55 19.56
N ILE A 202 0.73 13.77 19.75
CA ILE A 202 -0.23 14.35 18.79
C ILE A 202 0.17 15.79 18.42
N ALA A 203 0.54 15.98 17.15
CA ALA A 203 0.88 17.27 16.53
C ALA A 203 -0.32 17.94 15.84
N PHE A 204 -0.20 19.23 15.53
CA PHE A 204 -1.29 20.07 14.98
C PHE A 204 -1.41 19.93 13.45
N SER A 205 -2.63 19.83 12.91
CA SER A 205 -2.84 19.54 11.49
C SER A 205 -2.18 20.58 10.58
N ALA A 206 -2.38 21.88 10.81
CA ALA A 206 -1.79 22.91 9.94
C ALA A 206 -0.25 22.96 10.00
N SER A 207 0.38 22.46 11.07
CA SER A 207 1.83 22.29 11.12
C SER A 207 2.30 21.09 10.28
N VAL A 208 1.51 20.01 10.27
CA VAL A 208 1.72 18.85 9.40
C VAL A 208 1.44 19.21 7.94
N GLU A 209 0.42 20.02 7.65
CA GLU A 209 0.08 20.52 6.32
C GLU A 209 1.18 21.43 5.75
N ALA A 210 1.72 22.35 6.55
CA ALA A 210 2.85 23.20 6.15
C ALA A 210 4.13 22.40 5.87
N SER A 211 4.51 21.47 6.76
CA SER A 211 5.65 20.59 6.52
C SER A 211 5.41 19.65 5.34
N ASN A 212 4.19 19.14 5.13
CA ASN A 212 3.85 18.32 3.97
C ASN A 212 4.00 19.11 2.67
N ALA A 213 3.56 20.37 2.60
CA ALA A 213 3.69 21.19 1.39
C ALA A 213 5.16 21.40 0.98
N GLU A 214 6.07 21.61 1.93
CA GLU A 214 7.50 21.75 1.65
C GLU A 214 8.17 20.40 1.33
N ILE A 215 7.76 19.33 2.01
CA ILE A 215 8.15 17.95 1.67
C ILE A 215 7.64 17.55 0.28
N ASP A 216 6.45 17.97 -0.14
CA ASP A 216 5.86 17.66 -1.45
C ASP A 216 6.52 18.45 -2.57
N LYS A 217 6.92 19.70 -2.32
CA LYS A 217 7.80 20.47 -3.22
C LYS A 217 9.18 19.79 -3.39
N LEU A 218 9.77 19.28 -2.31
CA LEU A 218 11.01 18.49 -2.38
C LEU A 218 10.80 17.14 -3.10
N ARG A 219 9.65 16.46 -2.90
CA ARG A 219 9.28 15.24 -3.63
C ARG A 219 9.08 15.51 -5.12
N GLN A 220 8.48 16.63 -5.51
CA GLN A 220 8.36 17.06 -6.91
C GLN A 220 9.75 17.23 -7.54
N GLN A 221 10.64 18.00 -6.91
CA GLN A 221 12.03 18.16 -7.37
C GLN A 221 12.77 16.81 -7.48
N VAL A 222 12.63 15.93 -6.49
CA VAL A 222 13.21 14.56 -6.51
C VAL A 222 12.56 13.69 -7.60
N SER A 223 11.29 13.90 -7.95
CA SER A 223 10.63 13.18 -9.06
C SER A 223 11.12 13.68 -10.43
N GLN A 224 11.32 14.99 -10.59
CA GLN A 224 11.89 15.56 -11.80
C GLN A 224 13.33 15.09 -12.03
N TYR A 225 14.20 15.18 -11.01
CA TYR A 225 15.57 14.66 -11.11
C TYR A 225 15.64 13.13 -11.37
N LYS A 226 14.62 12.35 -10.96
CA LYS A 226 14.52 10.93 -11.34
C LYS A 226 14.19 10.74 -12.82
N ILE A 227 13.34 11.57 -13.40
CA ILE A 227 12.99 11.53 -14.83
C ILE A 227 14.20 11.96 -15.68
N GLU A 228 14.88 13.02 -15.28
CA GLU A 228 16.11 13.51 -15.94
C GLU A 228 17.24 12.46 -15.88
N SER A 229 17.49 11.87 -14.71
CA SER A 229 18.43 10.74 -14.56
C SER A 229 18.03 9.52 -15.40
N ALA A 230 16.76 9.14 -15.45
CA ALA A 230 16.29 8.03 -16.28
C ALA A 230 16.45 8.28 -17.79
N HIS A 231 16.23 9.52 -18.24
CA HIS A 231 16.50 9.93 -19.62
C HIS A 231 17.98 9.78 -19.98
N HIS A 232 18.88 10.32 -19.15
CA HIS A 232 20.33 10.19 -19.38
C HIS A 232 20.83 8.74 -19.26
N GLN A 233 20.21 7.90 -18.43
CA GLN A 233 20.47 6.45 -18.41
C GLN A 233 20.10 5.79 -19.74
N GLN A 234 18.92 6.10 -20.29
CA GLN A 234 18.44 5.55 -21.57
C GLN A 234 19.33 6.01 -22.74
N GLU A 235 19.68 7.29 -22.78
CA GLU A 235 20.60 7.87 -23.77
C GLU A 235 22.01 7.26 -23.69
N SER A 236 22.56 7.10 -22.47
CA SER A 236 23.84 6.44 -22.24
C SER A 236 23.83 4.96 -22.66
N ALA A 237 22.72 4.26 -22.45
CA ALA A 237 22.56 2.86 -22.88
C ALA A 237 22.52 2.75 -24.41
N ALA A 238 21.67 3.54 -25.09
CA ALA A 238 21.55 3.54 -26.54
C ALA A 238 22.87 3.93 -27.25
N LEU A 239 23.64 4.87 -26.69
CA LEU A 239 24.97 5.22 -27.20
C LEU A 239 25.98 4.06 -27.07
N LYS A 240 25.97 3.31 -25.96
CA LYS A 240 26.85 2.15 -25.74
C LYS A 240 26.48 0.97 -26.63
N GLU A 241 25.19 0.71 -26.81
CA GLU A 241 24.65 -0.31 -27.72
C GLU A 241 25.07 0.00 -29.16
N ARG A 242 24.76 1.21 -29.66
CA ARG A 242 25.14 1.66 -31.01
C ARG A 242 26.66 1.64 -31.25
N LEU A 243 27.48 1.92 -30.23
CA LEU A 243 28.94 1.80 -30.30
C LEU A 243 29.39 0.34 -30.42
N SER A 244 28.75 -0.57 -29.68
CA SER A 244 28.98 -2.03 -29.78
C SER A 244 28.62 -2.55 -31.18
N ASP A 245 27.45 -2.19 -31.69
CA ASP A 245 26.96 -2.65 -33.00
C ASP A 245 27.82 -2.14 -34.15
N THR A 246 28.15 -0.84 -34.15
CA THR A 246 29.04 -0.24 -35.16
C THR A 246 30.42 -0.90 -35.12
N ARG A 247 30.93 -1.28 -33.94
CA ARG A 247 32.19 -2.00 -33.78
C ARG A 247 32.11 -3.44 -34.28
N GLN A 248 30.97 -4.13 -34.08
CA GLN A 248 30.76 -5.49 -34.57
C GLN A 248 30.63 -5.51 -36.10
N GLN A 249 29.85 -4.60 -36.67
CA GLN A 249 29.73 -4.41 -38.13
C GLN A 249 31.09 -4.14 -38.77
N LEU A 250 31.86 -3.20 -38.21
CA LEU A 250 33.22 -2.87 -38.69
C LEU A 250 34.18 -4.07 -38.65
N ASN A 251 34.06 -4.97 -37.67
CA ASN A 251 34.85 -6.19 -37.63
C ASN A 251 34.41 -7.19 -38.72
N ILE A 252 33.12 -7.33 -38.97
CA ILE A 252 32.57 -8.21 -40.03
C ILE A 252 33.00 -7.71 -41.41
N THR A 253 32.79 -6.43 -41.72
CA THR A 253 33.18 -5.82 -43.00
C THR A 253 34.70 -5.92 -43.22
N ARG A 254 35.53 -5.78 -42.17
CA ARG A 254 36.99 -5.98 -42.27
C ARG A 254 37.41 -7.41 -42.59
N GLU A 255 36.78 -8.42 -42.00
CA GLU A 255 37.08 -9.82 -42.33
C GLU A 255 36.55 -10.21 -43.72
N GLN A 256 35.38 -9.72 -44.14
CA GLN A 256 34.87 -9.89 -45.51
C GLN A 256 35.82 -9.27 -46.55
N LEU A 257 36.28 -8.04 -46.32
CA LEU A 257 37.24 -7.31 -47.16
C LEU A 257 38.58 -8.08 -47.25
N LYS A 258 39.08 -8.58 -46.12
CA LYS A 258 40.29 -9.42 -46.02
C LYS A 258 40.15 -10.73 -46.79
N GLN A 259 39.00 -11.40 -46.71
CA GLN A 259 38.69 -12.59 -47.51
C GLN A 259 38.64 -12.25 -49.01
N ARG A 260 37.86 -11.24 -49.42
CA ARG A 260 37.72 -10.88 -50.84
C ARG A 260 39.04 -10.45 -51.48
N LYS A 261 39.94 -9.80 -50.73
CA LYS A 261 41.33 -9.51 -51.20
C LYS A 261 42.18 -10.76 -51.38
N GLN A 262 42.00 -11.79 -50.55
CA GLN A 262 42.68 -13.08 -50.74
C GLN A 262 42.12 -13.83 -51.96
N ASP A 263 40.81 -13.74 -52.21
CA ASP A 263 40.18 -14.33 -53.39
C ASP A 263 40.55 -13.61 -54.69
N LEU A 264 40.59 -12.27 -54.70
CA LEU A 264 41.11 -11.49 -55.83
C LEU A 264 42.54 -11.94 -56.20
N LEU A 265 43.40 -12.16 -55.21
CA LEU A 265 44.78 -12.64 -55.43
C LEU A 265 44.85 -14.07 -55.99
N ARG A 266 43.80 -14.89 -55.79
CA ARG A 266 43.66 -16.24 -56.40
C ARG A 266 43.10 -16.14 -57.82
N GLU A 267 42.05 -15.33 -58.01
CA GLU A 267 41.43 -15.03 -59.30
C GLU A 267 42.47 -14.45 -60.27
N GLN A 268 43.33 -13.54 -59.79
CA GLN A 268 44.40 -12.93 -60.59
C GLN A 268 45.45 -13.95 -61.03
N LYS A 269 45.96 -14.78 -60.10
CA LYS A 269 46.91 -15.86 -60.42
C LYS A 269 46.34 -16.87 -61.42
N ALA A 270 45.05 -17.18 -61.33
CA ALA A 270 44.38 -18.05 -62.30
C ALA A 270 44.26 -17.41 -63.69
N ALA A 271 44.01 -16.09 -63.76
CA ALA A 271 44.04 -15.35 -65.02
C ALA A 271 45.45 -15.29 -65.62
N ASP A 272 46.48 -15.05 -64.80
CA ASP A 272 47.89 -15.04 -65.22
C ASP A 272 48.32 -16.42 -65.76
N GLN A 273 47.92 -17.52 -65.10
CA GLN A 273 48.16 -18.89 -65.59
C GLN A 273 47.50 -19.15 -66.96
N ILE A 274 46.23 -18.75 -67.14
CA ILE A 274 45.54 -18.85 -68.44
C ILE A 274 46.27 -18.02 -69.51
N ARG A 275 46.83 -16.87 -69.14
CA ARG A 275 47.60 -15.99 -70.02
C ARG A 275 48.94 -16.63 -70.44
N GLU A 276 49.65 -17.26 -69.51
CA GLU A 276 50.88 -18.01 -69.79
C GLU A 276 50.62 -19.25 -70.68
N GLU A 277 49.59 -20.05 -70.40
CA GLU A 277 49.21 -21.22 -71.23
C GLU A 277 48.82 -20.79 -72.65
N LEU A 278 48.05 -19.71 -72.79
CA LEU A 278 47.69 -19.13 -74.09
C LEU A 278 48.95 -18.66 -74.85
N GLN A 279 49.87 -17.99 -74.18
CA GLN A 279 51.12 -17.49 -74.78
C GLN A 279 52.05 -18.64 -75.21
N GLN A 280 52.14 -19.72 -74.42
CA GLN A 280 52.88 -20.93 -74.80
C GLN A 280 52.24 -21.62 -76.02
N LYS A 281 50.91 -21.75 -76.07
CA LYS A 281 50.21 -22.31 -77.24
C LYS A 281 50.39 -21.47 -78.50
N LEU A 282 50.41 -20.13 -78.39
CA LEU A 282 50.70 -19.24 -79.51
C LEU A 282 52.13 -19.44 -80.04
N GLN A 283 53.14 -19.56 -79.16
CA GLN A 283 54.52 -19.87 -79.57
C GLN A 283 54.67 -21.26 -80.22
N GLN A 284 53.92 -22.27 -79.76
CA GLN A 284 53.89 -23.60 -80.39
C GLN A 284 53.23 -23.63 -81.79
N ILE A 285 52.49 -22.59 -82.17
CA ILE A 285 51.89 -22.48 -83.51
C ILE A 285 52.89 -21.86 -84.50
N ASP A 286 53.67 -20.87 -84.06
CA ASP A 286 54.64 -20.15 -84.90
C ASP A 286 55.82 -21.04 -85.38
N LEU A 287 56.06 -22.16 -84.69
CA LEU A 287 57.09 -23.15 -85.02
C LEU A 287 56.64 -24.25 -86.00
N ASP A 288 55.34 -24.40 -86.26
CA ASP A 288 54.77 -25.64 -86.82
C ASP A 288 54.11 -25.39 -88.19
N THR A 289 54.92 -25.39 -89.24
CA THR A 289 54.63 -24.83 -90.57
C THR A 289 53.75 -25.70 -91.49
N THR A 290 52.53 -26.03 -91.07
CA THR A 290 51.46 -26.51 -91.99
C THR A 290 50.09 -25.90 -91.72
N PRO A 291 49.29 -25.59 -92.76
CA PRO A 291 48.04 -24.86 -92.57
C PRO A 291 46.82 -25.75 -92.25
N ASN A 292 46.08 -25.29 -91.24
CA ASN A 292 44.61 -25.22 -91.17
C ASN A 292 43.81 -26.22 -90.29
N LYS A 293 42.69 -25.68 -89.77
CA LYS A 293 41.46 -26.31 -89.25
C LYS A 293 41.39 -27.04 -87.90
N ILE A 294 42.47 -27.48 -87.27
CA ILE A 294 42.37 -28.09 -85.91
C ILE A 294 42.78 -27.12 -84.79
N LYS A 295 43.90 -26.38 -84.95
CA LYS A 295 44.49 -25.57 -83.86
C LYS A 295 43.69 -24.32 -83.44
N SER A 296 42.77 -23.79 -84.24
CA SER A 296 42.07 -22.52 -83.93
C SER A 296 40.96 -22.63 -82.88
N SER A 297 40.28 -23.78 -82.78
CA SER A 297 39.10 -23.92 -81.91
C SER A 297 39.43 -24.00 -80.41
N GLU A 298 40.68 -24.26 -80.04
CA GLU A 298 41.14 -24.19 -78.66
C GLU A 298 41.51 -22.77 -78.26
N ILE A 299 42.26 -22.04 -79.10
CA ILE A 299 42.70 -20.66 -78.82
C ILE A 299 41.50 -19.78 -78.47
N VAL A 300 40.44 -19.84 -79.27
CA VAL A 300 39.19 -19.09 -79.04
C VAL A 300 38.54 -19.43 -77.69
N LYS A 301 38.68 -20.66 -77.17
CA LYS A 301 38.20 -21.02 -75.82
C LYS A 301 39.07 -20.42 -74.73
N PHE A 302 40.40 -20.41 -74.88
CA PHE A 302 41.31 -19.76 -73.94
C PHE A 302 41.14 -18.24 -73.93
N GLU A 303 40.96 -17.61 -75.10
CA GLU A 303 40.63 -16.18 -75.22
C GLU A 303 39.28 -15.83 -74.57
N GLN A 304 38.25 -16.64 -74.76
CA GLN A 304 36.95 -16.47 -74.11
C GLN A 304 37.04 -16.66 -72.59
N ALA A 305 37.78 -17.68 -72.12
CA ALA A 305 38.00 -17.92 -70.69
C ALA A 305 38.80 -16.79 -70.03
N LEU A 306 39.85 -16.29 -70.68
CA LEU A 306 40.63 -15.14 -70.20
C LEU A 306 39.77 -13.88 -70.12
N LYS A 307 39.00 -13.57 -71.17
CA LYS A 307 38.09 -12.43 -71.19
C LYS A 307 37.00 -12.52 -70.13
N GLN A 308 36.50 -13.72 -69.84
CA GLN A 308 35.59 -13.94 -68.71
C GLN A 308 36.28 -13.68 -67.37
N LYS A 309 37.52 -14.15 -67.18
CA LYS A 309 38.29 -13.92 -65.95
C LYS A 309 38.68 -12.45 -65.74
N GLU A 310 39.00 -11.71 -66.80
CA GLU A 310 39.24 -10.26 -66.72
C GLU A 310 37.97 -9.51 -66.29
N ALA A 311 36.78 -9.91 -66.78
CA ALA A 311 35.50 -9.33 -66.34
C ALA A 311 35.11 -9.72 -64.90
N GLU A 312 35.43 -10.95 -64.46
CA GLU A 312 35.27 -11.38 -63.07
C GLU A 312 36.19 -10.58 -62.12
N LEU A 313 37.45 -10.32 -62.52
CA LEU A 313 38.40 -9.49 -61.77
C LEU A 313 37.93 -8.04 -61.63
N GLU A 314 37.40 -7.41 -62.69
CA GLU A 314 36.80 -6.08 -62.58
C GLU A 314 35.63 -6.05 -61.59
N LEU A 315 34.78 -7.07 -61.59
CA LEU A 315 33.66 -7.17 -60.66
C LEU A 315 34.15 -7.33 -59.21
N SER A 316 35.15 -8.18 -58.99
CA SER A 316 35.80 -8.38 -57.69
C SER A 316 36.44 -7.10 -57.15
N GLN A 317 37.10 -6.31 -58.00
CA GLN A 317 37.70 -5.03 -57.60
C GLN A 317 36.62 -4.04 -57.15
N ARG A 318 35.55 -3.85 -57.93
CA ARG A 318 34.44 -2.95 -57.57
C ARG A 318 33.76 -3.34 -56.24
N ILE A 319 33.70 -4.63 -55.93
CA ILE A 319 33.19 -5.14 -54.65
C ILE A 319 34.13 -4.78 -53.49
N ILE A 320 35.46 -4.89 -53.69
CA ILE A 320 36.47 -4.48 -52.70
C ILE A 320 36.42 -2.97 -52.47
N ASP A 321 36.36 -2.17 -53.52
CA ASP A 321 36.25 -0.70 -53.43
C ASP A 321 35.00 -0.28 -52.63
N LYS A 322 33.87 -0.96 -52.84
CA LYS A 322 32.64 -0.74 -52.05
C LYS A 322 32.83 -1.09 -50.57
N LEU A 323 33.38 -2.26 -50.26
CA LEU A 323 33.65 -2.70 -48.88
C LEU A 323 34.67 -1.80 -48.16
N GLU A 324 35.64 -1.23 -48.87
CA GLU A 324 36.59 -0.26 -48.33
C GLU A 324 35.92 1.06 -47.93
N ASN A 325 35.04 1.59 -48.78
CA ASN A 325 34.26 2.79 -48.46
C ASN A 325 33.33 2.55 -47.25
N GLU A 326 32.61 1.43 -47.23
CA GLU A 326 31.75 1.04 -46.09
C GLU A 326 32.53 0.92 -44.78
N ALA A 327 33.69 0.25 -44.80
CA ALA A 327 34.56 0.14 -43.63
C ALA A 327 35.16 1.50 -43.19
N GLN A 328 35.45 2.40 -44.12
CA GLN A 328 35.96 3.73 -43.80
C GLN A 328 34.87 4.61 -43.16
N GLU A 329 33.63 4.54 -43.65
CA GLU A 329 32.48 5.25 -43.07
C GLU A 329 32.13 4.74 -41.67
N GLN A 330 31.99 3.42 -41.50
CA GLN A 330 31.81 2.78 -40.19
C GLN A 330 32.93 3.18 -39.20
N SER A 331 34.18 3.26 -39.66
CA SER A 331 35.31 3.66 -38.81
C SER A 331 35.31 5.16 -38.44
N LYS A 332 34.71 6.04 -39.24
CA LYS A 332 34.47 7.45 -38.88
C LYS A 332 33.38 7.54 -37.81
N ASN A 333 32.24 6.88 -38.05
CA ASN A 333 31.09 6.85 -37.14
C ASN A 333 31.47 6.28 -35.76
N LEU A 334 32.30 5.23 -35.72
CA LEU A 334 32.81 4.65 -34.47
C LEU A 334 33.67 5.63 -33.64
N ASN A 335 34.39 6.56 -34.26
CA ASN A 335 35.18 7.55 -33.52
C ASN A 335 34.30 8.66 -32.93
N VAL A 336 33.33 9.16 -33.70
CA VAL A 336 32.33 10.13 -33.21
C VAL A 336 31.55 9.57 -32.01
N LEU A 337 31.17 8.29 -32.06
CA LEU A 337 30.50 7.60 -30.94
C LEU A 337 31.39 7.51 -29.69
N LYS A 338 32.69 7.21 -29.83
CA LYS A 338 33.64 7.20 -28.69
C LYS A 338 33.73 8.57 -28.03
N GLU A 339 33.98 9.62 -28.81
CA GLU A 339 34.09 11.00 -28.30
C GLU A 339 32.83 11.42 -27.54
N GLY A 340 31.64 11.04 -28.03
CA GLY A 340 30.37 11.23 -27.32
C GLY A 340 30.34 10.50 -25.97
N THR A 341 30.71 9.21 -25.94
CA THR A 341 30.74 8.44 -24.67
C THR A 341 31.79 8.93 -23.67
N GLU A 342 32.92 9.45 -24.13
CA GLU A 342 33.96 10.03 -23.26
C GLU A 342 33.49 11.35 -22.64
N ARG A 343 32.87 12.24 -23.42
CA ARG A 343 32.27 13.49 -22.91
C ARG A 343 31.22 13.23 -21.85
N LEU A 344 30.26 12.35 -22.13
CA LEU A 344 29.20 11.97 -21.19
C LEU A 344 29.77 11.35 -19.89
N THR A 345 30.89 10.61 -20.00
CA THR A 345 31.60 10.06 -18.84
C THR A 345 32.30 11.15 -18.03
N ILE A 346 32.87 12.19 -18.66
CA ILE A 346 33.48 13.32 -17.94
C ILE A 346 32.40 14.14 -17.20
N GLU A 347 31.28 14.39 -17.86
CA GLU A 347 30.17 15.20 -17.35
C GLU A 347 29.50 14.56 -16.14
N THR A 348 29.07 13.30 -16.24
CA THR A 348 28.50 12.54 -15.11
C THR A 348 29.47 12.41 -13.93
N ASN A 349 30.79 12.30 -14.16
CA ASN A 349 31.77 12.33 -13.08
C ASN A 349 31.88 13.69 -12.38
N ARG A 350 31.66 14.80 -13.10
CA ARG A 350 31.67 16.17 -12.56
C ARG A 350 30.45 16.46 -11.68
N GLU A 351 29.27 15.97 -12.07
CA GLU A 351 28.07 16.06 -11.23
C GLU A 351 28.21 15.24 -9.95
N LEU A 352 28.68 14.00 -10.09
CA LEU A 352 28.89 13.08 -8.96
C LEU A 352 30.01 13.57 -8.01
N THR A 353 30.95 14.41 -8.45
CA THR A 353 31.85 15.12 -7.52
C THR A 353 31.16 16.31 -6.84
N ALA A 354 30.42 17.14 -7.57
CA ALA A 354 29.69 18.28 -7.02
C ALA A 354 28.73 17.88 -5.88
N LEU A 355 27.92 16.84 -6.11
CA LEU A 355 26.97 16.30 -5.13
C LEU A 355 27.64 15.72 -3.88
N ARG A 356 28.86 15.15 -4.01
CA ARG A 356 29.64 14.72 -2.84
C ARG A 356 30.09 15.91 -1.99
N THR A 357 30.55 17.00 -2.60
CA THR A 357 30.86 18.25 -1.86
C THR A 357 29.64 18.80 -1.13
N GLU A 358 28.47 18.81 -1.77
CA GLU A 358 27.21 19.24 -1.15
C GLU A 358 26.81 18.34 0.04
N LEU A 359 26.93 17.01 -0.10
CA LEU A 359 26.67 16.06 0.98
C LEU A 359 27.60 16.29 2.19
N GLU A 360 28.91 16.45 1.99
CA GLU A 360 29.83 16.68 3.10
C GLU A 360 29.63 18.07 3.74
N GLN A 361 29.33 19.11 2.96
CA GLN A 361 28.93 20.42 3.52
C GLN A 361 27.66 20.31 4.37
N SER A 362 26.63 19.62 3.87
CA SER A 362 25.37 19.42 4.59
C SER A 362 25.58 18.65 5.91
N LYS A 363 26.38 17.58 5.89
CA LYS A 363 26.80 16.85 7.11
C LYS A 363 27.51 17.73 8.13
N VAL A 364 28.46 18.57 7.71
CA VAL A 364 29.17 19.49 8.61
C VAL A 364 28.21 20.47 9.27
N THR A 365 27.25 21.03 8.50
CA THR A 365 26.21 21.90 9.09
C THR A 365 25.28 21.17 10.05
N SER A 366 24.94 19.91 9.78
CA SER A 366 24.12 19.07 10.68
C SER A 366 24.86 18.78 12.00
N ALA A 367 26.13 18.39 11.94
CA ALA A 367 26.95 18.14 13.12
C ALA A 367 27.17 19.41 13.98
N GLN A 368 27.26 20.59 13.36
CA GLN A 368 27.29 21.87 14.08
C GLN A 368 25.96 22.13 14.79
N LEU A 369 24.82 21.93 14.10
CA LEU A 369 23.48 22.07 14.70
C LEU A 369 23.25 21.10 15.86
N GLU A 370 23.75 19.85 15.78
CA GLU A 370 23.72 18.89 16.88
C GLU A 370 24.50 19.38 18.11
N SER A 371 25.71 19.91 17.90
CA SER A 371 26.52 20.48 18.99
C SER A 371 25.84 21.69 19.63
N GLU A 372 25.29 22.59 18.82
CA GLU A 372 24.53 23.75 19.30
C GLU A 372 23.25 23.36 20.04
N LEU A 373 22.54 22.33 19.61
CA LEU A 373 21.36 21.79 20.29
C LEU A 373 21.74 21.20 21.65
N GLN A 374 22.82 20.40 21.73
CA GLN A 374 23.34 19.86 22.99
C GLN A 374 23.70 20.98 23.97
N GLN A 375 24.39 22.04 23.52
CA GLN A 375 24.70 23.21 24.35
C GLN A 375 23.42 23.91 24.86
N THR A 376 22.42 24.10 23.98
CA THR A 376 21.13 24.69 24.34
C THR A 376 20.39 23.83 25.37
N GLN A 377 20.50 22.50 25.30
CA GLN A 377 19.87 21.56 26.22
C GLN A 377 20.60 21.47 27.58
N ILE A 378 21.91 21.69 27.62
CA ILE A 378 22.70 21.86 28.86
C ILE A 378 22.38 23.19 29.55
N GLN A 379 22.18 24.27 28.78
CA GLN A 379 21.67 25.55 29.31
C GLN A 379 20.24 25.38 29.86
N LEU A 380 19.40 24.60 29.19
CA LEU A 380 18.04 24.32 29.66
C LEU A 380 18.00 23.49 30.95
N SER A 381 18.87 22.48 31.13
CA SER A 381 18.92 21.68 32.36
C SER A 381 19.51 22.44 33.54
N SER A 382 20.58 23.22 33.33
CA SER A 382 21.12 24.12 34.37
C SER A 382 20.13 25.21 34.78
N SER A 383 19.38 25.78 33.82
CA SER A 383 18.25 26.69 34.10
C SER A 383 17.14 26.02 34.92
N GLN A 384 16.81 24.76 34.65
CA GLN A 384 15.83 23.99 35.43
C GLN A 384 16.27 23.75 36.88
N ASN A 385 17.54 23.38 37.09
CA ASN A 385 18.09 23.18 38.44
C ASN A 385 18.06 24.49 39.25
N ALA A 386 18.55 25.58 38.67
CA ALA A 386 18.53 26.91 39.29
C ALA A 386 17.10 27.43 39.56
N LEU A 387 16.10 27.01 38.77
CA LEU A 387 14.69 27.29 39.04
C LEU A 387 14.19 26.50 40.25
N SER A 388 14.55 25.21 40.38
CA SER A 388 14.15 24.36 41.51
C SER A 388 14.71 24.89 42.83
N GLU A 389 16.01 25.18 42.88
CA GLU A 389 16.67 25.77 44.06
C GLU A 389 16.00 27.08 44.49
N LYS A 390 15.76 28.00 43.53
CA LYS A 390 15.12 29.29 43.80
C LYS A 390 13.66 29.15 44.25
N ASN A 391 12.93 28.16 43.74
CA ASN A 391 11.58 27.81 44.20
C ASN A 391 11.58 27.31 45.66
N ASP A 392 12.49 26.41 46.02
CA ASP A 392 12.53 25.86 47.38
C ASP A 392 13.04 26.88 48.41
N HIS A 393 13.93 27.81 48.00
CA HIS A 393 14.24 28.99 48.79
C HIS A 393 13.05 29.96 48.93
N LEU A 394 12.20 30.09 47.90
CA LEU A 394 11.01 30.95 47.94
C LEU A 394 9.95 30.38 48.89
N LYS A 395 9.65 29.07 48.83
CA LYS A 395 8.77 28.36 49.78
C LYS A 395 9.21 28.57 51.23
N LYS A 396 10.50 28.37 51.52
CA LYS A 396 11.09 28.57 52.87
C LYS A 396 11.01 30.02 53.37
N ARG A 397 10.85 31.01 52.48
CA ARG A 397 10.59 32.42 52.84
C ARG A 397 9.10 32.69 53.02
N GLU A 398 8.24 32.09 52.18
CA GLU A 398 6.78 32.15 52.32
C GLU A 398 6.31 31.57 53.67
N GLU A 399 6.89 30.44 54.09
CA GLU A 399 6.65 29.80 55.38
C GLU A 399 7.07 30.70 56.55
N LYS A 400 8.26 31.31 56.47
CA LYS A 400 8.75 32.28 57.48
C LYS A 400 7.90 33.55 57.56
N LEU A 401 7.41 34.04 56.42
CA LEU A 401 6.47 35.17 56.39
C LEU A 401 5.19 34.83 57.17
N LYS A 402 4.58 33.67 56.90
CA LYS A 402 3.36 33.21 57.62
C LYS A 402 3.59 33.10 59.13
N VAL A 403 4.73 32.55 59.57
CA VAL A 403 5.08 32.44 60.99
C VAL A 403 5.25 33.82 61.64
N LEU A 404 6.07 34.70 61.05
CA LEU A 404 6.30 36.06 61.60
C LEU A 404 5.04 36.93 61.58
N GLN A 405 4.17 36.76 60.58
CA GLN A 405 2.91 37.48 60.48
C GLN A 405 1.93 37.07 61.59
N GLU A 406 1.88 35.78 61.96
CA GLU A 406 1.06 35.33 63.08
C GLU A 406 1.69 35.68 64.45
N GLU A 407 3.02 35.63 64.60
CA GLU A 407 3.69 36.14 65.80
C GLU A 407 3.40 37.64 66.02
N LEU A 408 3.45 38.45 64.95
CA LEU A 408 3.07 39.86 64.97
C LEU A 408 1.58 40.05 65.32
N ASN A 409 0.67 39.21 64.79
CA ASN A 409 -0.75 39.23 65.14
C ASN A 409 -0.99 38.91 66.61
N ILE A 410 -0.21 38.01 67.20
CA ILE A 410 -0.30 37.64 68.62
C ILE A 410 0.25 38.76 69.51
N LYS A 411 1.46 39.29 69.23
CA LYS A 411 2.01 40.40 70.04
C LYS A 411 1.14 41.66 69.96
N ARG A 412 0.58 42.00 68.79
CA ARG A 412 -0.37 43.12 68.63
C ARG A 412 -1.64 43.01 69.48
N LYS A 413 -2.07 41.80 69.86
CA LYS A 413 -3.23 41.59 70.76
C LYS A 413 -2.88 41.70 72.24
N ASN A 414 -1.61 41.49 72.59
CA ASN A 414 -1.14 41.37 73.98
C ASN A 414 -0.36 42.60 74.48
N ALA A 415 0.02 43.52 73.58
CA ALA A 415 0.79 44.71 73.91
C ALA A 415 0.02 45.65 74.87
N THR A 416 0.61 45.94 76.03
CA THR A 416 0.01 46.82 77.05
C THR A 416 1.00 47.84 77.64
N THR A 417 2.29 47.68 77.38
CA THR A 417 3.38 48.54 77.84
C THR A 417 4.07 49.26 76.67
N ALA A 418 4.83 50.32 76.97
CA ALA A 418 5.64 51.02 75.97
C ALA A 418 6.77 50.13 75.37
N GLN A 419 7.16 49.07 76.08
CA GLN A 419 8.18 48.13 75.63
C GLN A 419 7.60 47.09 74.66
N ASP A 420 6.36 46.64 74.86
CA ASP A 420 5.66 45.78 73.90
C ASP A 420 5.48 46.48 72.54
N ASN A 421 5.18 47.78 72.58
CA ASN A 421 4.99 48.59 71.36
C ASN A 421 6.27 48.70 70.51
N THR A 422 7.44 48.84 71.14
CA THR A 422 8.72 48.84 70.41
C THR A 422 9.11 47.45 69.90
N GLU A 423 8.71 46.36 70.56
CA GLU A 423 8.85 45.01 69.99
C GLU A 423 7.91 44.78 68.79
N VAL A 424 6.67 45.26 68.85
CA VAL A 424 5.71 45.21 67.73
C VAL A 424 6.21 46.02 66.53
N GLU A 425 6.81 47.19 66.75
CA GLU A 425 7.41 48.00 65.68
C GLU A 425 8.61 47.29 65.03
N ASN A 426 9.51 46.71 65.83
CA ASN A 426 10.65 45.94 65.34
C ASN A 426 10.23 44.70 64.53
N LEU A 427 9.22 43.94 65.01
CA LEU A 427 8.66 42.80 64.26
C LEU A 427 7.95 43.25 62.98
N SER A 428 7.21 44.36 63.00
CA SER A 428 6.56 44.90 61.81
C SER A 428 7.56 45.37 60.76
N LYS A 429 8.72 45.88 61.17
CA LYS A 429 9.82 46.23 60.28
C LYS A 429 10.47 44.97 59.68
N ALA A 430 10.77 43.97 60.50
CA ALA A 430 11.33 42.70 60.04
C ALA A 430 10.42 41.95 59.06
N LEU A 431 9.09 42.05 59.23
CA LEU A 431 8.10 41.53 58.28
C LEU A 431 8.20 42.24 56.92
N ASN A 432 8.20 43.59 56.92
CA ASN A 432 8.30 44.39 55.70
C ASN A 432 9.61 44.12 54.94
N ASP A 433 10.75 44.05 55.64
CA ASP A 433 12.05 43.74 55.05
C ASP A 433 12.08 42.33 54.42
N LEU A 434 11.43 41.35 55.06
CA LEU A 434 11.31 39.99 54.53
C LEU A 434 10.35 39.90 53.33
N GLU A 435 9.25 40.68 53.33
CA GLU A 435 8.30 40.71 52.22
C GLU A 435 8.94 41.37 50.98
N LEU A 436 9.67 42.47 51.15
CA LEU A 436 10.47 43.09 50.08
C LEU A 436 11.48 42.09 49.49
N ALA A 437 12.16 41.31 50.33
CA ALA A 437 13.08 40.26 49.90
C ALA A 437 12.38 39.10 49.16
N PHE A 438 11.14 38.77 49.53
CA PHE A 438 10.30 37.77 48.86
C PHE A 438 9.84 38.25 47.48
N GLN A 439 9.32 39.47 47.36
CA GLN A 439 8.89 40.05 46.07
C GLN A 439 10.07 40.17 45.09
N SER A 440 11.24 40.60 45.55
CA SER A 440 12.48 40.65 44.75
C SER A 440 12.92 39.27 44.23
N GLN A 441 12.84 38.23 45.08
CA GLN A 441 13.15 36.86 44.65
C GLN A 441 12.10 36.31 43.67
N LYS A 442 10.82 36.65 43.84
CA LYS A 442 9.74 36.28 42.91
C LYS A 442 9.96 36.90 41.52
N GLN A 443 10.27 38.20 41.44
CA GLN A 443 10.64 38.86 40.17
C GLN A 443 11.85 38.19 39.49
N THR A 444 12.85 37.77 40.29
CA THR A 444 14.02 37.03 39.80
C THR A 444 13.64 35.65 39.24
N LEU A 445 12.67 34.96 39.85
CA LEU A 445 12.14 33.69 39.37
C LEU A 445 11.34 33.86 38.07
N ASP A 446 10.49 34.89 37.99
CA ASP A 446 9.70 35.21 36.79
C ASP A 446 10.59 35.57 35.60
N LYS A 447 11.72 36.23 35.83
CA LYS A 447 12.75 36.45 34.81
C LYS A 447 13.37 35.12 34.35
N LEU A 448 13.79 34.26 35.27
CA LEU A 448 14.39 32.95 34.93
C LEU A 448 13.40 32.05 34.16
N ASN A 449 12.11 32.10 34.50
CA ASN A 449 11.05 31.38 33.78
C ASN A 449 10.88 31.88 32.34
N LYS A 450 11.00 33.20 32.09
CA LYS A 450 10.96 33.76 30.72
C LYS A 450 12.19 33.34 29.91
N GLU A 451 13.37 33.39 30.50
CA GLU A 451 14.62 32.93 29.88
C GLU A 451 14.56 31.43 29.53
N ARG A 452 14.06 30.60 30.46
CA ARG A 452 13.79 29.17 30.24
C ARG A 452 12.80 28.94 29.09
N ALA A 453 11.72 29.72 29.02
CA ALA A 453 10.74 29.62 27.94
C ALA A 453 11.33 30.00 26.56
N THR A 454 12.26 30.96 26.50
CA THR A 454 13.00 31.25 25.26
C THR A 454 13.97 30.13 24.86
N LEU A 455 14.69 29.53 25.82
CA LEU A 455 15.57 28.37 25.56
C LEU A 455 14.79 27.15 25.05
N ILE A 456 13.58 26.90 25.58
CA ILE A 456 12.69 25.83 25.09
C ILE A 456 12.31 26.06 23.62
N LYS A 457 11.90 27.29 23.25
CA LYS A 457 11.59 27.64 21.86
C LYS A 457 12.80 27.46 20.93
N GLN A 458 13.98 27.93 21.35
CA GLN A 458 15.23 27.78 20.58
C GLN A 458 15.63 26.30 20.41
N SER A 459 15.45 25.47 21.44
CA SER A 459 15.72 24.02 21.39
C SER A 459 14.82 23.32 20.37
N HIS A 460 13.50 23.57 20.43
CA HIS A 460 12.56 22.98 19.45
C HIS A 460 12.84 23.42 18.01
N GLU A 461 13.20 24.69 17.79
CA GLU A 461 13.52 25.20 16.46
C GLU A 461 14.83 24.60 15.91
N LYS A 462 15.88 24.49 16.74
CA LYS A 462 17.12 23.79 16.33
C LYS A 462 16.87 22.31 16.03
N GLN A 463 16.03 21.63 16.83
CA GLN A 463 15.63 20.24 16.56
C GLN A 463 14.85 20.10 15.25
N ARG A 464 13.99 21.06 14.90
CA ARG A 464 13.23 21.09 13.64
C ARG A 464 14.18 21.19 12.44
N ILE A 465 15.05 22.20 12.43
CA ILE A 465 16.05 22.43 11.36
C ILE A 465 17.01 21.24 11.23
N LEU A 466 17.40 20.61 12.34
CA LEU A 466 18.23 19.40 12.35
C LEU A 466 17.51 18.21 11.67
N ASN A 467 16.22 18.01 11.93
CA ASN A 467 15.44 16.94 11.29
C ASN A 467 15.32 17.19 9.77
N GLU A 468 15.05 18.43 9.35
CA GLU A 468 15.02 18.85 7.95
C GLU A 468 16.37 18.61 7.25
N LYS A 469 17.49 18.94 7.91
CA LYS A 469 18.85 18.70 7.40
C LYS A 469 19.20 17.21 7.28
N ASN A 470 18.80 16.39 8.25
CA ASN A 470 19.07 14.96 8.20
C ASN A 470 18.27 14.24 7.09
N GLU A 471 17.05 14.69 6.76
CA GLU A 471 16.32 14.18 5.59
C GLU A 471 16.93 14.66 4.26
N GLN A 472 17.43 15.91 4.18
CA GLN A 472 18.21 16.38 3.01
C GLN A 472 19.48 15.55 2.80
N ILE A 473 20.23 15.24 3.87
CA ILE A 473 21.41 14.36 3.83
C ILE A 473 21.04 12.97 3.31
N LYS A 474 19.91 12.40 3.74
CA LYS A 474 19.40 11.11 3.28
C LYS A 474 19.04 11.12 1.78
N ILE A 475 18.36 12.16 1.30
CA ILE A 475 18.05 12.34 -0.13
C ILE A 475 19.33 12.45 -0.98
N LEU A 476 20.34 13.19 -0.52
CA LEU A 476 21.65 13.30 -1.19
C LEU A 476 22.40 11.96 -1.20
N GLN A 477 22.38 11.19 -0.10
CA GLN A 477 22.95 9.84 -0.05
C GLN A 477 22.25 8.88 -1.02
N GLU A 478 20.92 8.93 -1.13
CA GLU A 478 20.17 8.17 -2.12
C GLU A 478 20.55 8.57 -3.57
N ARG A 479 20.70 9.87 -3.85
CA ARG A 479 21.11 10.37 -5.16
C ARG A 479 22.51 9.85 -5.54
N ILE A 480 23.49 10.05 -4.65
CA ILE A 480 24.87 9.58 -4.85
C ILE A 480 24.96 8.05 -4.92
N THR A 481 24.05 7.29 -4.28
CA THR A 481 24.02 5.82 -4.43
C THR A 481 23.34 5.36 -5.71
N ARG A 482 22.38 6.11 -6.27
CA ARG A 482 21.86 5.89 -7.64
C ARG A 482 22.97 6.12 -8.68
N GLU A 483 23.62 7.29 -8.65
CA GLU A 483 24.70 7.65 -9.59
C GLU A 483 25.95 6.75 -9.44
N LYS A 484 26.31 6.35 -8.21
CA LYS A 484 27.33 5.32 -8.00
C LYS A 484 26.94 3.98 -8.61
N LYS A 485 25.66 3.60 -8.56
CA LYS A 485 25.17 2.32 -9.11
C LYS A 485 25.13 2.32 -10.64
N GLU A 486 25.02 3.46 -11.29
CA GLU A 486 25.28 3.62 -12.73
C GLU A 486 26.78 3.36 -13.04
N LYS A 487 27.68 3.95 -12.25
CA LYS A 487 29.14 3.73 -12.37
C LYS A 487 29.59 2.33 -11.93
N THR A 488 28.82 1.65 -11.09
CA THR A 488 29.04 0.25 -10.66
C THR A 488 27.90 -0.65 -11.14
N LEU A 489 27.45 -0.47 -12.37
CA LEU A 489 26.93 -1.58 -13.18
C LEU A 489 28.14 -2.36 -13.71
N PRO A 490 28.54 -3.50 -13.09
CA PRO A 490 29.56 -4.34 -13.71
C PRO A 490 29.01 -4.89 -15.03
N GLU A 491 29.87 -4.99 -16.05
CA GLU A 491 29.57 -5.44 -17.43
C GLU A 491 29.04 -6.90 -17.54
N VAL A 492 28.72 -7.52 -16.40
CA VAL A 492 28.52 -8.96 -16.20
C VAL A 492 27.18 -9.28 -15.50
N ALA A 493 26.53 -8.33 -14.82
CA ALA A 493 25.39 -8.62 -13.92
C ALA A 493 24.01 -8.58 -14.60
N THR A 494 23.64 -7.46 -15.23
CA THR A 494 22.37 -7.36 -15.99
C THR A 494 22.38 -8.26 -17.23
N ASN A 495 23.57 -8.50 -17.78
CA ASN A 495 23.82 -9.27 -18.99
C ASN A 495 24.01 -10.78 -18.73
N LYS A 496 23.30 -11.37 -17.74
CA LYS A 496 23.33 -12.83 -17.50
C LYS A 496 21.96 -13.50 -17.51
N LEU A 497 20.91 -12.93 -16.91
CA LEU A 497 19.57 -13.55 -16.96
C LEU A 497 18.95 -13.48 -18.37
N SER A 498 18.93 -12.30 -18.99
CA SER A 498 18.48 -12.12 -20.38
C SER A 498 19.39 -12.81 -21.41
N ARG A 499 20.69 -12.92 -21.13
CA ARG A 499 21.60 -13.72 -21.98
C ARG A 499 21.37 -15.23 -21.85
N LEU A 500 20.78 -15.74 -20.77
CA LEU A 500 20.52 -17.18 -20.59
C LEU A 500 19.14 -17.66 -21.07
N THR A 501 18.13 -16.81 -21.11
CA THR A 501 16.81 -17.19 -21.70
C THR A 501 16.78 -16.95 -23.21
N GLY A 502 16.29 -17.93 -23.98
CA GLY A 502 15.84 -17.73 -25.36
C GLY A 502 14.40 -17.16 -25.42
N PRO A 503 13.81 -17.01 -26.61
CA PRO A 503 12.39 -16.73 -26.74
C PRO A 503 11.56 -17.85 -26.09
N GLN A 504 10.42 -17.52 -25.48
CA GLN A 504 9.53 -18.48 -24.82
C GLN A 504 8.22 -18.61 -25.59
N ILE A 505 7.77 -19.84 -25.84
CA ILE A 505 6.53 -20.17 -26.55
C ILE A 505 5.53 -20.76 -25.54
N GLU A 506 4.31 -20.23 -25.49
CA GLU A 506 3.17 -20.82 -24.77
C GLU A 506 1.99 -21.01 -25.73
N ILE A 507 1.28 -22.14 -25.65
CA ILE A 507 0.01 -22.36 -26.35
C ILE A 507 -1.16 -21.95 -25.44
N ILE A 508 -2.01 -21.07 -25.93
CA ILE A 508 -3.20 -20.54 -25.24
C ILE A 508 -4.41 -21.43 -25.56
N GLU A 509 -4.60 -21.80 -26.83
CA GLU A 509 -5.64 -22.73 -27.26
C GLU A 509 -5.16 -23.58 -28.46
N PRO A 510 -5.47 -24.89 -28.52
CA PRO A 510 -6.00 -25.72 -27.43
C PRO A 510 -4.91 -26.12 -26.42
N PRO A 511 -5.28 -26.52 -25.20
CA PRO A 511 -4.31 -26.96 -24.20
C PRO A 511 -3.52 -28.17 -24.68
N LEU A 512 -2.19 -28.13 -24.50
CA LEU A 512 -1.32 -29.28 -24.69
C LEU A 512 -1.50 -30.26 -23.52
N ILE A 513 -1.50 -31.56 -23.84
CA ILE A 513 -1.56 -32.69 -22.91
C ILE A 513 -0.21 -33.43 -23.03
N LEU A 514 0.28 -34.08 -21.97
CA LEU A 514 1.48 -34.92 -22.05
C LEU A 514 1.06 -36.38 -22.16
N HIS A 515 1.35 -37.01 -23.31
CA HIS A 515 1.02 -38.42 -23.56
C HIS A 515 2.29 -39.19 -23.98
N SER A 516 2.60 -40.28 -23.28
CA SER A 516 3.80 -41.12 -23.52
C SER A 516 5.12 -40.33 -23.66
N GLY A 517 5.27 -39.24 -22.89
CA GLY A 517 6.46 -38.37 -22.89
C GLY A 517 6.50 -37.32 -24.01
N THR A 518 5.51 -37.28 -24.91
CA THR A 518 5.39 -36.28 -25.98
C THR A 518 4.19 -35.37 -25.70
N LEU A 519 4.27 -34.08 -26.07
CA LEU A 519 3.13 -33.16 -25.98
C LEU A 519 2.14 -33.46 -27.11
N SER A 520 0.83 -33.42 -26.83
CA SER A 520 -0.22 -33.70 -27.80
C SER A 520 -1.47 -32.83 -27.62
N ILE A 521 -2.31 -32.81 -28.65
CA ILE A 521 -3.64 -32.19 -28.67
C ILE A 521 -4.63 -33.24 -29.16
N ASN A 522 -5.50 -33.74 -28.29
CA ASN A 522 -6.54 -34.67 -28.71
C ASN A 522 -7.65 -33.91 -29.45
N THR A 523 -8.13 -34.46 -30.57
CA THR A 523 -9.19 -33.85 -31.37
C THR A 523 -10.13 -34.88 -31.97
N ARG A 524 -11.32 -34.44 -32.39
CA ARG A 524 -12.34 -35.32 -32.97
C ARG A 524 -11.92 -35.72 -34.38
N SER A 525 -12.03 -37.01 -34.69
CA SER A 525 -11.84 -37.53 -36.05
C SER A 525 -12.79 -36.86 -37.04
N GLY A 526 -12.32 -36.60 -38.26
CA GLY A 526 -13.08 -35.92 -39.32
C GLY A 526 -12.96 -34.39 -39.35
N LEU A 527 -12.24 -33.75 -38.41
CA LEU A 527 -11.87 -32.33 -38.53
C LEU A 527 -10.77 -32.18 -39.60
N ALA A 528 -11.02 -31.34 -40.62
CA ALA A 528 -10.06 -31.07 -41.70
C ALA A 528 -8.94 -30.07 -41.31
N LYS A 529 -9.16 -29.24 -40.28
CA LYS A 529 -8.20 -28.25 -39.78
C LYS A 529 -8.40 -27.96 -38.30
N ARG A 530 -7.34 -27.55 -37.60
CA ARG A 530 -7.38 -27.07 -36.20
C ARG A 530 -6.69 -25.72 -36.09
N THR A 531 -7.39 -24.74 -35.51
CA THR A 531 -6.77 -23.47 -35.11
C THR A 531 -5.94 -23.67 -33.85
N ILE A 532 -4.74 -23.09 -33.84
CA ILE A 532 -3.82 -22.99 -32.71
C ILE A 532 -3.61 -21.49 -32.43
N ILE A 533 -3.71 -21.10 -31.16
CA ILE A 533 -3.43 -19.75 -30.66
C ILE A 533 -2.34 -19.88 -29.61
N GLY A 534 -1.29 -19.08 -29.72
CA GLY A 534 -0.19 -19.06 -28.76
C GLY A 534 0.40 -17.67 -28.58
N LYS A 535 1.35 -17.57 -27.65
CA LYS A 535 2.13 -16.36 -27.38
C LYS A 535 3.62 -16.69 -27.39
N VAL A 536 4.39 -15.84 -28.04
CA VAL A 536 5.85 -15.83 -28.01
C VAL A 536 6.33 -14.60 -27.26
N THR A 537 7.15 -14.81 -26.23
CA THR A 537 7.81 -13.73 -25.49
C THR A 537 9.31 -13.80 -25.78
N ALA A 538 9.82 -12.84 -26.55
CA ALA A 538 11.24 -12.72 -26.87
C ALA A 538 11.83 -11.51 -26.13
N PRO A 539 12.59 -11.69 -25.03
CA PRO A 539 13.12 -10.58 -24.24
C PRO A 539 14.12 -9.68 -24.98
N ALA A 540 14.62 -10.13 -26.13
CA ALA A 540 15.52 -9.41 -27.02
C ALA A 540 14.83 -9.02 -28.35
N GLY A 541 13.51 -8.98 -28.40
CA GLY A 541 12.75 -8.84 -29.65
C GLY A 541 12.72 -10.14 -30.46
N LEU A 542 11.64 -10.33 -31.21
CA LEU A 542 11.45 -11.48 -32.09
C LEU A 542 11.93 -11.13 -33.50
N VAL A 543 12.62 -12.06 -34.16
CA VAL A 543 12.99 -11.96 -35.59
C VAL A 543 11.98 -12.71 -36.44
N SER A 544 11.68 -13.96 -36.10
CA SER A 544 10.71 -14.78 -36.82
C SER A 544 10.00 -15.80 -35.94
N LEU A 545 8.82 -16.22 -36.39
CA LEU A 545 8.08 -17.37 -35.88
C LEU A 545 7.67 -18.26 -37.07
N VAL A 546 8.05 -19.53 -37.01
CA VAL A 546 7.73 -20.53 -38.03
C VAL A 546 6.88 -21.63 -37.40
N VAL A 547 5.83 -22.06 -38.09
CA VAL A 547 4.97 -23.20 -37.71
C VAL A 547 4.89 -24.15 -38.90
N ASN A 548 5.39 -25.38 -38.74
CA ASN A 548 5.48 -26.40 -39.81
C ASN A 548 6.04 -25.82 -41.13
N ASP A 549 7.27 -25.31 -41.06
CA ASP A 549 8.04 -24.71 -42.17
C ASP A 549 7.42 -23.46 -42.85
N LYS A 550 6.29 -22.95 -42.33
CA LYS A 550 5.67 -21.71 -42.78
C LYS A 550 5.90 -20.58 -41.77
N GLU A 551 6.38 -19.43 -42.22
CA GLU A 551 6.46 -18.22 -41.39
C GLU A 551 5.06 -17.65 -41.10
N GLU A 552 4.86 -17.20 -39.86
CA GLU A 552 3.57 -16.75 -39.33
C GLU A 552 3.69 -15.40 -38.61
N ALA A 553 2.77 -14.49 -38.94
CA ALA A 553 2.76 -13.15 -38.37
C ALA A 553 2.39 -13.18 -36.87
N VAL A 554 3.20 -12.49 -36.07
CA VAL A 554 3.00 -12.29 -34.63
C VAL A 554 2.59 -10.84 -34.38
N ASP A 555 1.56 -10.61 -33.56
CA ASP A 555 1.12 -9.26 -33.23
C ASP A 555 2.04 -8.55 -32.22
N LYS A 556 1.80 -7.25 -32.02
CA LYS A 556 2.57 -6.40 -31.10
C LYS A 556 2.56 -6.86 -29.63
N SER A 557 1.63 -7.74 -29.25
CA SER A 557 1.55 -8.34 -27.91
C SER A 557 2.30 -9.67 -27.79
N GLY A 558 2.86 -10.17 -28.90
CA GLY A 558 3.52 -11.47 -29.00
C GLY A 558 2.59 -12.62 -29.36
N VAL A 559 1.32 -12.39 -29.71
CA VAL A 559 0.32 -13.46 -29.95
C VAL A 559 0.27 -13.85 -31.44
N PHE A 560 0.03 -15.15 -31.70
CA PHE A 560 -0.11 -15.73 -33.04
C PHE A 560 -1.35 -16.65 -33.12
N LYS A 561 -2.00 -16.72 -34.29
CA LYS A 561 -3.21 -17.53 -34.55
C LYS A 561 -3.09 -18.22 -35.92
N VAL A 562 -2.83 -19.54 -35.90
CA VAL A 562 -2.48 -20.36 -37.08
C VAL A 562 -3.54 -21.43 -37.31
N ASN A 563 -3.83 -21.77 -38.56
CA ASN A 563 -4.78 -22.82 -38.94
C ASN A 563 -4.06 -24.00 -39.58
N VAL A 564 -3.83 -25.08 -38.82
CA VAL A 564 -3.11 -26.26 -39.31
C VAL A 564 -4.08 -27.25 -39.97
N PRO A 565 -3.83 -27.74 -41.20
CA PRO A 565 -4.60 -28.84 -41.78
C PRO A 565 -4.30 -30.16 -41.07
N LEU A 566 -5.32 -30.98 -40.82
CA LEU A 566 -5.15 -32.29 -40.19
C LEU A 566 -5.10 -33.38 -41.27
N VAL A 567 -3.89 -33.73 -41.69
CA VAL A 567 -3.64 -34.61 -42.84
C VAL A 567 -3.66 -36.10 -42.46
N SER A 568 -3.45 -36.41 -41.18
CA SER A 568 -3.26 -37.78 -40.69
C SER A 568 -3.77 -37.95 -39.25
N VAL A 569 -4.03 -39.21 -38.85
CA VAL A 569 -4.51 -39.61 -37.51
C VAL A 569 -3.63 -39.03 -36.41
N THR A 570 -2.32 -38.91 -36.66
CA THR A 570 -1.39 -38.09 -35.88
C THR A 570 -0.81 -37.02 -36.81
N THR A 571 -0.99 -35.75 -36.50
CA THR A 571 -0.46 -34.61 -37.28
C THR A 571 0.59 -33.88 -36.42
N PRO A 572 1.90 -34.00 -36.72
CA PRO A 572 2.95 -33.36 -35.93
C PRO A 572 2.97 -31.84 -36.18
N ILE A 573 3.21 -31.10 -35.11
CA ILE A 573 3.38 -29.64 -35.08
C ILE A 573 4.78 -29.32 -34.54
N GLU A 574 5.50 -28.46 -35.24
CA GLU A 574 6.73 -27.84 -34.81
C GLU A 574 6.58 -26.31 -34.88
N ILE A 575 6.89 -25.64 -33.78
CA ILE A 575 6.91 -24.18 -33.67
C ILE A 575 8.33 -23.73 -33.32
N VAL A 576 8.87 -22.83 -34.13
CA VAL A 576 10.24 -22.33 -34.02
C VAL A 576 10.21 -20.81 -33.88
N ALA A 577 10.69 -20.29 -32.75
CA ALA A 577 10.86 -18.87 -32.51
C ALA A 577 12.36 -18.50 -32.52
N VAL A 578 12.74 -17.42 -33.20
CA VAL A 578 14.11 -16.90 -33.24
C VAL A 578 14.13 -15.46 -32.74
N ASP A 579 14.98 -15.14 -31.75
CA ASP A 579 15.17 -13.77 -31.24
C ASP A 579 16.29 -12.99 -31.97
N GLN A 580 16.43 -11.69 -31.70
CA GLN A 580 17.47 -10.85 -32.34
C GLN A 580 18.90 -11.22 -31.95
N ASN A 581 19.10 -12.10 -30.95
CA ASN A 581 20.40 -12.71 -30.62
C ASN A 581 20.60 -14.07 -31.33
N SER A 582 19.79 -14.38 -32.35
CA SER A 582 19.79 -15.66 -33.07
C SER A 582 19.52 -16.89 -32.21
N LYS A 583 18.90 -16.74 -31.03
CA LYS A 583 18.51 -17.89 -30.20
C LYS A 583 17.24 -18.53 -30.75
N ARG A 584 17.35 -19.79 -31.18
CA ARG A 584 16.22 -20.63 -31.58
C ARG A 584 15.62 -21.32 -30.35
N THR A 585 14.33 -21.13 -30.10
CA THR A 585 13.52 -21.99 -29.22
C THR A 585 12.54 -22.78 -30.07
N GLU A 586 12.33 -24.04 -29.70
CA GLU A 586 11.58 -25.02 -30.47
C GLU A 586 10.57 -25.72 -29.56
N MET A 587 9.34 -25.84 -30.02
CA MET A 587 8.26 -26.56 -29.34
C MET A 587 7.62 -27.54 -30.33
N LYS A 588 7.68 -28.84 -30.03
CA LYS A 588 7.05 -29.91 -30.82
C LYS A 588 5.89 -30.54 -30.05
N PHE A 589 4.78 -30.79 -30.73
CA PHE A 589 3.62 -31.52 -30.19
C PHE A 589 2.79 -32.16 -31.32
N THR A 590 1.97 -33.17 -31.02
CA THR A 590 1.20 -33.93 -32.02
C THR A 590 -0.31 -33.73 -31.86
N ILE A 591 -1.03 -33.36 -32.91
CA ILE A 591 -2.49 -33.40 -32.90
C ILE A 591 -2.94 -34.84 -33.19
N GLU A 592 -3.62 -35.46 -32.22
CA GLU A 592 -4.09 -36.85 -32.30
C GLU A 592 -5.61 -36.89 -32.56
N GLN A 593 -6.03 -37.55 -33.64
CA GLN A 593 -7.45 -37.81 -33.94
C GLN A 593 -7.88 -39.14 -33.32
N SER A 594 -8.76 -39.09 -32.32
CA SER A 594 -9.30 -40.31 -31.71
C SER A 594 -10.22 -41.05 -32.67
N LYS A 595 -9.93 -42.33 -32.94
CA LYS A 595 -10.91 -43.26 -33.52
C LYS A 595 -11.90 -43.70 -32.43
N VAL A 596 -13.17 -43.85 -32.81
CA VAL A 596 -14.19 -44.49 -31.98
C VAL A 596 -14.38 -45.90 -32.52
N ASP A 597 -13.95 -46.91 -31.75
CA ASP A 597 -14.08 -48.31 -32.17
C ASP A 597 -15.52 -48.80 -31.98
N MET A 598 -16.25 -48.94 -33.09
CA MET A 598 -17.62 -49.44 -33.11
C MET A 598 -17.67 -50.97 -33.01
N GLN A 599 -17.54 -51.53 -31.80
CA GLN A 599 -17.86 -52.94 -31.53
C GLN A 599 -18.76 -53.13 -30.29
N SER A 600 -20.04 -52.80 -30.45
CA SER A 600 -21.16 -53.52 -29.84
C SER A 600 -22.41 -53.33 -30.72
N THR A 601 -23.25 -54.36 -30.81
CA THR A 601 -24.14 -54.56 -31.96
C THR A 601 -25.53 -53.93 -31.83
N VAL A 602 -25.87 -53.10 -32.82
CA VAL A 602 -27.20 -52.82 -33.38
C VAL A 602 -28.43 -53.18 -32.54
N ALA A 603 -29.11 -52.15 -32.04
CA ALA A 603 -30.56 -52.16 -31.83
C ALA A 603 -31.12 -50.83 -32.38
N THR A 604 -31.87 -50.89 -33.48
CA THR A 604 -32.19 -49.70 -34.29
C THR A 604 -33.57 -49.09 -33.95
N SER A 605 -33.65 -48.29 -32.90
CA SER A 605 -34.75 -47.32 -32.70
C SER A 605 -34.41 -46.24 -31.67
N THR A 606 -35.02 -45.06 -31.83
CA THR A 606 -34.98 -43.89 -30.92
C THR A 606 -33.58 -43.38 -30.51
N PHE A 607 -33.20 -42.24 -31.09
CA PHE A 607 -32.15 -41.38 -30.53
C PHE A 607 -32.64 -40.77 -29.21
N GLU A 608 -32.12 -41.24 -28.08
CA GLU A 608 -32.08 -40.45 -26.83
C GLU A 608 -30.62 -40.08 -26.51
N SER A 609 -30.43 -38.88 -25.96
CA SER A 609 -29.10 -38.33 -25.69
C SER A 609 -28.53 -38.88 -24.38
N SER A 610 -27.56 -39.78 -24.46
CA SER A 610 -26.72 -40.15 -23.31
C SER A 610 -25.84 -38.97 -22.91
N SER A 611 -26.33 -38.15 -21.98
CA SER A 611 -25.66 -36.96 -21.46
C SER A 611 -24.33 -37.30 -20.78
N GLU A 612 -23.27 -36.52 -21.07
CA GLU A 612 -22.17 -36.36 -20.11
C GLU A 612 -22.76 -35.88 -18.77
N SER A 613 -22.36 -36.50 -17.67
CA SER A 613 -22.86 -36.13 -16.34
C SER A 613 -22.38 -34.72 -15.97
N SER A 614 -23.32 -33.82 -15.72
CA SER A 614 -23.03 -32.45 -15.30
C SER A 614 -22.28 -32.42 -13.95
N LEU A 615 -21.33 -31.51 -13.77
CA LEU A 615 -20.61 -31.38 -12.48
C LEU A 615 -21.59 -31.07 -11.34
N LYS A 616 -22.70 -30.37 -11.61
CA LYS A 616 -23.80 -30.14 -10.66
C LYS A 616 -24.46 -31.42 -10.12
N SER A 617 -24.41 -32.56 -10.83
CA SER A 617 -24.97 -33.83 -10.31
C SER A 617 -23.99 -34.59 -9.41
N VAL A 618 -22.70 -34.22 -9.41
CA VAL A 618 -21.64 -34.85 -8.59
C VAL A 618 -21.19 -33.94 -7.44
N LEU A 619 -21.36 -32.63 -7.57
CA LEU A 619 -20.99 -31.62 -6.57
C LEU A 619 -22.20 -30.81 -6.12
N PRO A 620 -22.74 -31.04 -4.90
CA PRO A 620 -23.84 -30.21 -4.38
C PRO A 620 -23.37 -28.80 -4.02
N HIS A 621 -24.25 -27.82 -4.25
CA HIS A 621 -24.06 -26.39 -3.93
C HIS A 621 -23.57 -26.13 -2.49
N SER A 622 -23.91 -27.00 -1.53
CA SER A 622 -23.51 -26.88 -0.13
C SER A 622 -21.99 -26.86 0.10
N LEU A 623 -21.18 -27.40 -0.83
CA LEU A 623 -19.71 -27.35 -0.76
C LEU A 623 -19.12 -25.97 -1.06
N PHE A 624 -19.81 -25.18 -1.88
CA PHE A 624 -19.33 -23.90 -2.40
C PHE A 624 -19.52 -22.76 -1.40
N GLY A 625 -20.55 -22.84 -0.56
CA GLY A 625 -20.89 -21.82 0.45
C GLY A 625 -21.85 -20.75 -0.09
N LYS A 626 -21.87 -19.57 0.55
CA LYS A 626 -22.63 -18.42 0.04
C LYS A 626 -21.81 -17.61 -0.96
N TYR A 627 -22.52 -16.85 -1.79
CA TYR A 627 -21.94 -15.92 -2.75
C TYR A 627 -22.45 -14.50 -2.50
N TYR A 628 -21.52 -13.55 -2.48
CA TYR A 628 -21.76 -12.13 -2.32
C TYR A 628 -21.12 -11.38 -3.49
N SER A 629 -21.66 -10.22 -3.85
CA SER A 629 -20.94 -9.31 -4.76
C SER A 629 -21.09 -7.84 -4.42
N LEU A 630 -20.00 -7.10 -4.57
CA LEU A 630 -19.99 -5.65 -4.62
C LEU A 630 -19.86 -5.23 -6.09
N LEU A 631 -20.86 -4.56 -6.64
CA LEU A 631 -20.90 -4.15 -8.04
C LEU A 631 -20.93 -2.62 -8.10
N ILE A 632 -19.95 -2.00 -8.75
CA ILE A 632 -19.72 -0.54 -8.74
C ILE A 632 -19.75 -0.05 -10.19
N GLY A 633 -20.70 0.82 -10.52
CA GLY A 633 -20.90 1.36 -11.87
C GLY A 633 -20.96 2.88 -11.86
N ASN A 634 -19.96 3.53 -12.45
CA ASN A 634 -19.81 4.98 -12.43
C ASN A 634 -19.93 5.58 -13.83
N ASN A 635 -21.02 6.31 -14.08
CA ASN A 635 -21.24 7.09 -15.30
C ASN A 635 -20.99 8.59 -15.08
N THR A 636 -21.52 9.15 -13.98
CA THR A 636 -21.66 10.60 -13.78
C THR A 636 -20.58 11.15 -12.87
N TYR A 637 -19.44 11.47 -13.47
CA TYR A 637 -18.28 12.06 -12.82
C TYR A 637 -18.41 13.58 -12.61
N SER A 638 -17.86 14.10 -11.51
CA SER A 638 -17.89 15.54 -11.20
C SER A 638 -16.83 16.38 -11.93
N LYS A 639 -15.64 15.80 -12.19
CA LYS A 639 -14.48 16.47 -12.81
C LYS A 639 -13.81 15.67 -13.94
N LEU A 640 -14.42 14.55 -14.36
CA LEU A 640 -13.94 13.68 -15.45
C LEU A 640 -15.06 13.51 -16.50
N PRO A 641 -14.75 13.10 -17.75
CA PRO A 641 -15.77 12.80 -18.76
C PRO A 641 -16.80 11.79 -18.25
N HIS A 642 -18.07 11.97 -18.61
CA HIS A 642 -19.09 10.98 -18.28
C HIS A 642 -18.93 9.72 -19.17
N LEU A 643 -19.30 8.55 -18.63
CA LEU A 643 -19.35 7.27 -19.35
C LEU A 643 -20.81 6.84 -19.60
N ALA A 644 -21.07 6.07 -20.66
CA ALA A 644 -22.44 5.67 -21.00
C ALA A 644 -22.88 4.34 -20.36
N THR A 645 -22.04 3.29 -20.37
CA THR A 645 -22.54 1.92 -20.09
C THR A 645 -22.38 1.42 -18.66
N ALA A 646 -21.44 1.95 -17.87
CA ALA A 646 -20.99 1.33 -16.61
C ALA A 646 -22.11 1.04 -15.58
N ILE A 647 -23.14 1.90 -15.51
CA ILE A 647 -24.36 1.65 -14.72
C ILE A 647 -25.15 0.45 -15.29
N ASN A 648 -25.47 0.46 -16.58
CA ASN A 648 -26.23 -0.60 -17.25
C ASN A 648 -25.53 -1.97 -17.12
N ASP A 649 -24.20 -1.97 -17.28
CA ASP A 649 -23.33 -3.14 -17.15
C ASP A 649 -23.50 -3.79 -15.77
N VAL A 650 -23.39 -2.97 -14.72
CA VAL A 650 -23.58 -3.41 -13.33
C VAL A 650 -25.00 -3.87 -13.05
N GLU A 651 -26.04 -3.21 -13.58
CA GLU A 651 -27.43 -3.64 -13.37
C GLU A 651 -27.74 -4.98 -14.06
N SER A 652 -27.27 -5.18 -15.29
CA SER A 652 -27.44 -6.45 -16.01
C SER A 652 -26.67 -7.58 -15.35
N ILE A 653 -25.45 -7.32 -14.89
CA ILE A 653 -24.64 -8.28 -14.12
C ILE A 653 -25.31 -8.61 -12.79
N ALA A 654 -25.82 -7.62 -12.05
CA ALA A 654 -26.57 -7.84 -10.80
C ALA A 654 -27.80 -8.73 -11.01
N LYS A 655 -28.56 -8.49 -12.09
CA LYS A 655 -29.74 -9.30 -12.46
C LYS A 655 -29.35 -10.77 -12.70
N ILE A 656 -28.26 -11.03 -13.41
CA ILE A 656 -27.79 -12.40 -13.72
C ILE A 656 -27.22 -13.08 -12.47
N LEU A 657 -26.40 -12.38 -11.69
CA LEU A 657 -25.81 -12.91 -10.46
C LEU A 657 -26.87 -13.24 -9.39
N LYS A 658 -27.91 -12.41 -9.23
CA LYS A 658 -29.07 -12.75 -8.38
C LYS A 658 -29.85 -13.96 -8.91
N SER A 659 -30.32 -13.88 -10.15
CA SER A 659 -31.32 -14.83 -10.67
C SER A 659 -30.74 -16.21 -11.03
N LYS A 660 -29.57 -16.26 -11.69
CA LYS A 660 -28.96 -17.51 -12.15
C LYS A 660 -27.97 -18.10 -11.14
N TYR A 661 -27.26 -17.27 -10.40
CA TYR A 661 -26.19 -17.71 -9.49
C TYR A 661 -26.51 -17.52 -8.01
N GLY A 662 -27.58 -16.81 -7.66
CA GLY A 662 -28.03 -16.69 -6.27
C GLY A 662 -27.21 -15.79 -5.35
N PHE A 663 -26.46 -14.84 -5.89
CA PHE A 663 -25.58 -13.95 -5.12
C PHE A 663 -26.37 -12.94 -4.28
N GLU A 664 -25.90 -12.68 -3.06
CA GLU A 664 -26.29 -11.53 -2.22
C GLU A 664 -25.53 -10.27 -2.71
N THR A 665 -26.09 -9.59 -3.73
CA THR A 665 -25.41 -8.46 -4.41
C THR A 665 -25.71 -7.08 -3.78
N LYS A 666 -24.67 -6.32 -3.44
CA LYS A 666 -24.72 -4.88 -3.17
C LYS A 666 -24.29 -4.11 -4.42
N VAL A 667 -25.15 -3.22 -4.92
CA VAL A 667 -24.88 -2.34 -6.06
C VAL A 667 -24.60 -0.93 -5.55
N LEU A 668 -23.55 -0.30 -6.07
CA LEU A 668 -23.28 1.13 -5.91
C LEU A 668 -23.25 1.78 -7.30
N LEU A 669 -24.07 2.81 -7.51
CA LEU A 669 -24.11 3.57 -8.76
C LEU A 669 -23.56 4.98 -8.48
N ASN A 670 -22.70 5.50 -9.36
CA ASN A 670 -22.04 6.80 -9.21
C ASN A 670 -21.42 7.00 -7.81
N ALA A 671 -20.66 6.00 -7.37
CA ALA A 671 -20.08 5.94 -6.03
C ALA A 671 -18.86 6.86 -5.90
N ASN A 672 -18.79 7.59 -4.78
CA ASN A 672 -17.59 8.33 -4.37
C ASN A 672 -16.58 7.41 -3.65
N ARG A 673 -15.41 7.96 -3.31
CA ARG A 673 -14.36 7.24 -2.55
C ARG A 673 -14.87 6.58 -1.28
N TYR A 674 -15.64 7.33 -0.48
CA TYR A 674 -16.12 6.88 0.82
C TYR A 674 -17.06 5.68 0.69
N ASP A 675 -18.01 5.71 -0.24
CA ASP A 675 -19.00 4.65 -0.44
C ASP A 675 -18.36 3.31 -0.81
N ILE A 676 -17.36 3.34 -1.71
CA ILE A 676 -16.64 2.14 -2.15
C ILE A 676 -15.84 1.53 -0.99
N LEU A 677 -15.03 2.35 -0.29
CA LEU A 677 -14.21 1.89 0.83
C LEU A 677 -15.06 1.45 2.03
N LYS A 678 -16.17 2.16 2.29
CA LYS A 678 -17.16 1.75 3.29
C LYS A 678 -17.77 0.40 2.92
N ALA A 679 -18.16 0.17 1.66
CA ALA A 679 -18.77 -1.10 1.26
C ALA A 679 -17.80 -2.29 1.38
N LEU A 680 -16.52 -2.12 1.04
CA LEU A 680 -15.49 -3.13 1.29
C LEU A 680 -15.31 -3.41 2.80
N ASN A 681 -15.27 -2.37 3.63
CA ASN A 681 -15.17 -2.50 5.09
C ASN A 681 -16.46 -3.02 5.76
N ASP A 682 -17.63 -2.81 5.17
CA ASP A 682 -18.89 -3.45 5.58
C ASP A 682 -18.79 -4.97 5.32
N TYR A 683 -18.34 -5.38 4.13
CA TYR A 683 -18.12 -6.80 3.81
C TYR A 683 -17.08 -7.48 4.71
N ARG A 684 -16.02 -6.75 5.10
CA ARG A 684 -15.00 -7.21 6.06
C ARG A 684 -15.54 -7.57 7.46
N LYS A 685 -16.78 -7.19 7.79
CA LYS A 685 -17.43 -7.47 9.09
C LYS A 685 -18.41 -8.64 9.05
N ILE A 686 -18.80 -9.10 7.85
CA ILE A 686 -19.91 -10.06 7.67
C ILE A 686 -19.53 -11.31 6.87
N LEU A 687 -18.43 -11.29 6.12
CA LEU A 687 -17.96 -12.44 5.34
C LEU A 687 -17.00 -13.31 6.14
N THR A 688 -17.17 -14.62 6.05
CA THR A 688 -16.40 -15.65 6.76
C THR A 688 -15.59 -16.53 5.79
N GLU A 689 -14.73 -17.40 6.32
CA GLU A 689 -14.01 -18.43 5.55
C GLU A 689 -14.90 -19.46 4.79
N LYS A 690 -16.23 -19.36 4.86
CA LYS A 690 -17.16 -20.17 4.05
C LYS A 690 -17.73 -19.43 2.84
N ASP A 691 -17.54 -18.12 2.77
CA ASP A 691 -18.21 -17.24 1.81
C ASP A 691 -17.30 -16.87 0.63
N ASN A 692 -17.92 -16.48 -0.48
CA ASN A 692 -17.25 -16.07 -1.71
C ASN A 692 -17.63 -14.63 -2.06
N LEU A 693 -16.69 -13.81 -2.51
CA LEU A 693 -16.92 -12.41 -2.89
C LEU A 693 -16.48 -12.12 -4.33
N LEU A 694 -17.40 -11.57 -5.13
CA LEU A 694 -17.10 -10.97 -6.42
C LEU A 694 -17.13 -9.44 -6.29
N VAL A 695 -16.02 -8.76 -6.57
CA VAL A 695 -16.01 -7.29 -6.73
C VAL A 695 -15.99 -6.98 -8.22
N TYR A 696 -17.03 -6.34 -8.74
CA TYR A 696 -17.06 -5.82 -10.11
C TYR A 696 -16.96 -4.29 -10.07
N TYR A 697 -16.07 -3.72 -10.88
CA TYR A 697 -15.91 -2.27 -11.04
C TYR A 697 -15.94 -1.91 -12.52
N ALA A 698 -16.83 -0.99 -12.91
CA ALA A 698 -16.83 -0.33 -14.20
C ALA A 698 -16.83 1.20 -14.00
N GLY A 699 -15.90 1.87 -14.67
CA GLY A 699 -15.66 3.29 -14.52
C GLY A 699 -14.28 3.70 -15.05
N HIS A 700 -13.92 4.96 -14.88
CA HIS A 700 -12.57 5.44 -15.17
C HIS A 700 -11.53 4.72 -14.29
N GLY A 701 -10.37 4.46 -14.87
CA GLY A 701 -9.19 3.96 -14.18
C GLY A 701 -7.92 4.46 -14.87
N ILE A 702 -6.82 4.57 -14.12
CA ILE A 702 -5.55 5.12 -14.63
C ILE A 702 -4.36 4.34 -14.08
N LEU A 703 -3.28 4.24 -14.86
CA LEU A 703 -1.97 3.77 -14.39
C LEU A 703 -1.08 4.97 -14.09
N ASP A 704 -0.63 5.08 -12.85
CA ASP A 704 0.39 6.05 -12.46
C ASP A 704 1.76 5.62 -13.02
N LYS A 705 2.24 6.35 -14.03
CA LYS A 705 3.50 6.09 -14.75
C LYS A 705 4.76 6.33 -13.92
N VAL A 706 4.65 6.85 -12.70
CA VAL A 706 5.79 7.09 -11.78
C VAL A 706 6.09 5.85 -10.92
N ASN A 707 5.12 4.94 -10.76
CA ASN A 707 5.22 3.78 -9.87
C ASN A 707 4.53 2.49 -10.37
N ASP A 708 4.00 2.51 -11.61
CA ASP A 708 3.23 1.43 -12.25
C ASP A 708 2.00 0.95 -11.44
N ARG A 709 1.33 1.83 -10.70
CA ARG A 709 0.14 1.47 -9.89
C ARG A 709 -1.18 1.83 -10.59
N GLY A 710 -2.01 0.82 -10.82
CA GLY A 710 -3.41 1.03 -11.19
C GLY A 710 -4.21 1.74 -10.10
N HIS A 711 -5.10 2.62 -10.51
CA HIS A 711 -6.05 3.35 -9.65
C HIS A 711 -7.46 3.27 -10.25
N TRP A 712 -8.45 3.00 -9.41
CA TRP A 712 -9.87 3.22 -9.70
C TRP A 712 -10.25 4.66 -9.37
N LEU A 713 -10.98 5.30 -10.27
CA LEU A 713 -11.40 6.71 -10.14
C LEU A 713 -12.91 6.76 -9.80
N PRO A 714 -13.30 7.07 -8.55
CA PRO A 714 -14.71 7.24 -8.19
C PRO A 714 -15.25 8.59 -8.69
N VAL A 715 -16.55 8.90 -8.53
CA VAL A 715 -17.14 10.10 -9.17
C VAL A 715 -16.63 11.44 -8.63
N ASP A 716 -16.02 11.43 -7.45
CA ASP A 716 -15.29 12.54 -6.80
C ASP A 716 -13.79 12.59 -7.17
N ALA A 717 -13.32 11.76 -8.11
CA ALA A 717 -11.96 11.85 -8.64
C ALA A 717 -11.75 13.10 -9.51
N GLU A 718 -10.55 13.66 -9.42
CA GLU A 718 -10.13 14.84 -10.17
C GLU A 718 -8.95 14.49 -11.10
N PRO A 719 -8.80 15.12 -12.29
CA PRO A 719 -7.73 14.78 -13.24
C PRO A 719 -6.31 14.95 -12.68
N ASP A 720 -6.10 16.00 -11.88
CA ASP A 720 -4.78 16.43 -11.42
C ASP A 720 -4.52 16.14 -9.92
N SER A 721 -5.44 15.43 -9.24
CA SER A 721 -5.36 15.18 -7.80
C SER A 721 -5.74 13.75 -7.42
N SER A 722 -4.74 12.98 -6.97
CA SER A 722 -4.91 11.59 -6.54
C SER A 722 -5.55 11.41 -5.17
N ALA A 723 -5.90 12.49 -4.47
CA ALA A 723 -6.48 12.46 -3.12
C ALA A 723 -7.73 11.55 -3.03
N ASN A 724 -8.61 11.62 -4.04
CA ASN A 724 -9.82 10.83 -4.09
C ASN A 724 -9.65 9.48 -4.82
N TRP A 725 -8.57 9.27 -5.57
CA TRP A 725 -8.30 8.06 -6.36
C TRP A 725 -8.06 6.84 -5.46
N ILE A 726 -8.72 5.72 -5.73
CA ILE A 726 -8.53 4.48 -4.97
C ILE A 726 -7.42 3.67 -5.65
N SER A 727 -6.23 3.62 -5.05
CA SER A 727 -5.17 2.74 -5.54
C SER A 727 -5.58 1.27 -5.45
N VAL A 728 -5.14 0.46 -6.41
CA VAL A 728 -5.39 -0.99 -6.39
C VAL A 728 -4.71 -1.66 -5.19
N GLU A 729 -3.64 -1.08 -4.64
CA GLU A 729 -3.07 -1.52 -3.35
C GLU A 729 -4.06 -1.34 -2.18
N ASN A 730 -4.75 -0.19 -2.08
CA ASN A 730 -5.74 0.03 -1.02
C ASN A 730 -6.90 -0.98 -1.11
N VAL A 731 -7.34 -1.32 -2.34
CA VAL A 731 -8.33 -2.40 -2.56
C VAL A 731 -7.74 -3.74 -2.10
N THR A 732 -6.53 -4.06 -2.55
CA THR A 732 -5.83 -5.32 -2.26
C THR A 732 -5.67 -5.58 -0.77
N ASP A 733 -5.30 -4.58 0.03
CA ASP A 733 -5.17 -4.74 1.48
C ASP A 733 -6.54 -4.94 2.17
N GLN A 734 -7.64 -4.36 1.67
CA GLN A 734 -8.98 -4.74 2.18
C GLN A 734 -9.31 -6.20 1.83
N LEU A 735 -9.08 -6.64 0.59
CA LEU A 735 -9.38 -8.02 0.14
C LEU A 735 -8.54 -9.08 0.85
N LYS A 736 -7.33 -8.73 1.29
CA LYS A 736 -6.42 -9.55 2.10
C LYS A 736 -6.93 -9.77 3.52
N ILE A 737 -7.56 -8.75 4.12
CA ILE A 737 -8.10 -8.79 5.49
C ILE A 737 -9.52 -9.39 5.53
N ILE A 738 -10.32 -9.24 4.46
CA ILE A 738 -11.61 -9.94 4.31
C ILE A 738 -11.38 -11.47 4.41
N GLU A 739 -12.15 -12.17 5.25
CA GLU A 739 -11.97 -13.61 5.51
C GLU A 739 -12.43 -14.51 4.34
N ALA A 740 -13.36 -14.03 3.49
CA ALA A 740 -13.97 -14.76 2.37
C ALA A 740 -12.99 -15.70 1.65
N ARG A 741 -13.39 -16.97 1.49
CA ARG A 741 -12.53 -18.07 1.00
C ARG A 741 -11.98 -17.80 -0.39
N HIS A 742 -12.88 -17.49 -1.33
CA HIS A 742 -12.53 -17.13 -2.69
C HIS A 742 -12.98 -15.69 -2.97
N VAL A 743 -12.06 -14.84 -3.43
CA VAL A 743 -12.37 -13.51 -3.95
C VAL A 743 -11.93 -13.43 -5.40
N LEU A 744 -12.83 -12.95 -6.25
CA LEU A 744 -12.56 -12.54 -7.62
C LEU A 744 -12.82 -11.03 -7.73
N VAL A 745 -11.85 -10.28 -8.24
CA VAL A 745 -12.05 -8.92 -8.73
C VAL A 745 -12.23 -8.96 -10.24
N VAL A 746 -13.18 -8.20 -10.75
CA VAL A 746 -13.41 -7.98 -12.17
C VAL A 746 -13.41 -6.47 -12.41
N ALA A 747 -12.41 -5.98 -13.12
CA ALA A 747 -12.27 -4.58 -13.47
C ALA A 747 -12.57 -4.40 -14.97
N ASP A 748 -13.67 -3.74 -15.28
CA ASP A 748 -13.91 -3.12 -16.59
C ASP A 748 -13.23 -1.73 -16.59
N SER A 749 -11.91 -1.78 -16.34
CA SER A 749 -10.96 -0.67 -16.21
C SER A 749 -9.56 -1.27 -16.07
N CYS A 750 -8.53 -0.42 -16.05
CA CYS A 750 -7.19 -0.84 -15.61
C CYS A 750 -7.21 -1.43 -14.17
N TYR A 751 -6.52 -2.55 -13.95
CA TYR A 751 -6.17 -3.14 -12.64
C TYR A 751 -4.66 -3.49 -12.56
N SER A 752 -3.83 -2.79 -13.33
CA SER A 752 -2.42 -3.16 -13.52
C SER A 752 -1.52 -2.83 -12.31
N GLY A 753 -0.27 -3.31 -12.36
CA GLY A 753 0.74 -3.19 -11.29
C GLY A 753 0.60 -4.21 -10.15
N SER A 754 -0.62 -4.64 -9.84
CA SER A 754 -0.92 -5.51 -8.69
C SER A 754 -1.18 -6.99 -9.03
N LEU A 755 -0.91 -7.41 -10.27
CA LEU A 755 -1.03 -8.79 -10.72
C LEU A 755 0.31 -9.54 -10.61
N THR A 756 0.28 -10.83 -10.25
CA THR A 756 1.48 -11.68 -10.27
C THR A 756 1.67 -12.39 -11.61
N ARG A 757 2.93 -12.69 -11.96
CA ARG A 757 3.27 -13.56 -13.12
C ARG A 757 3.23 -15.06 -12.77
N SER A 758 2.58 -15.45 -11.67
CA SER A 758 2.51 -16.85 -11.21
C SER A 758 1.30 -17.56 -11.81
N SER A 759 1.48 -18.80 -12.26
CA SER A 759 0.42 -19.62 -12.84
C SER A 759 -0.71 -19.91 -11.85
N VAL A 760 -1.95 -19.67 -12.28
CA VAL A 760 -3.16 -20.18 -11.61
C VAL A 760 -3.32 -21.67 -11.92
N ALA A 761 -3.80 -22.47 -10.97
CA ALA A 761 -4.08 -23.89 -11.16
C ALA A 761 -4.96 -24.13 -12.39
N ARG A 762 -4.49 -24.94 -13.34
CA ARG A 762 -5.21 -25.26 -14.58
C ARG A 762 -5.95 -26.59 -14.39
N LEU A 763 -7.21 -26.64 -14.81
CA LEU A 763 -8.01 -27.86 -14.87
C LEU A 763 -7.92 -28.45 -16.29
N GLU A 764 -7.63 -29.75 -16.38
CA GLU A 764 -7.41 -30.45 -17.65
C GLU A 764 -8.72 -30.66 -18.42
N GLY A 765 -8.66 -30.54 -19.75
CA GLY A 765 -9.86 -30.64 -20.61
C GLY A 765 -10.46 -32.05 -20.74
N ASN A 766 -9.69 -33.10 -20.47
CA ASN A 766 -10.06 -34.50 -20.73
C ASN A 766 -10.31 -35.31 -19.44
N MET A 767 -10.61 -34.66 -18.32
CA MET A 767 -10.96 -35.34 -17.06
C MET A 767 -12.40 -35.86 -17.09
N THR A 768 -12.64 -37.07 -16.57
CA THR A 768 -14.02 -37.52 -16.29
C THR A 768 -14.66 -36.64 -15.21
N THR A 769 -15.99 -36.59 -15.17
CA THR A 769 -16.76 -35.75 -14.23
C THR A 769 -16.36 -36.03 -12.77
N GLU A 770 -16.05 -37.27 -12.41
CA GLU A 770 -15.67 -37.70 -11.06
C GLU A 770 -14.26 -37.20 -10.70
N LYS A 771 -13.30 -37.31 -11.63
CA LYS A 771 -11.93 -36.79 -11.45
C LYS A 771 -11.94 -35.27 -11.33
N ARG A 772 -12.70 -34.59 -12.21
CA ARG A 772 -12.86 -33.13 -12.17
C ARG A 772 -13.58 -32.68 -10.89
N ALA A 773 -14.60 -33.41 -10.44
CA ALA A 773 -15.29 -33.16 -9.18
C ALA A 773 -14.36 -33.33 -7.96
N HIS A 774 -13.49 -34.34 -7.95
CA HIS A 774 -12.47 -34.49 -6.92
C HIS A 774 -11.47 -33.31 -6.92
N TRP A 775 -11.03 -32.86 -8.10
CA TRP A 775 -10.09 -31.74 -8.19
C TRP A 775 -10.71 -30.42 -7.75
N ILE A 776 -11.98 -30.16 -8.10
CA ILE A 776 -12.74 -29.01 -7.60
C ILE A 776 -12.88 -29.05 -6.08
N LYS A 777 -13.15 -30.23 -5.46
CA LYS A 777 -13.14 -30.38 -3.99
C LYS A 777 -11.80 -30.00 -3.36
N SER A 778 -10.67 -30.32 -4.01
CA SER A 778 -9.34 -29.88 -3.54
C SER A 778 -9.16 -28.37 -3.64
N LEU A 779 -9.54 -27.77 -4.77
CA LEU A 779 -9.42 -26.31 -5.00
C LEU A 779 -10.33 -25.49 -4.06
N LEU A 780 -11.54 -25.98 -3.77
CA LEU A 780 -12.48 -25.34 -2.83
C LEU A 780 -11.97 -25.24 -1.39
N ASN A 781 -10.95 -26.00 -1.01
CA ASN A 781 -10.37 -25.95 0.34
C ASN A 781 -9.20 -24.96 0.44
N ALA A 782 -8.78 -24.33 -0.66
CA ALA A 782 -7.66 -23.39 -0.69
C ALA A 782 -8.15 -21.95 -0.88
N ARG A 783 -7.57 -20.99 -0.14
CA ARG A 783 -7.92 -19.57 -0.27
C ARG A 783 -7.59 -19.07 -1.68
N SER A 784 -8.48 -18.28 -2.27
CA SER A 784 -8.28 -17.67 -3.59
C SER A 784 -8.46 -16.17 -3.59
N ARG A 785 -7.64 -15.49 -4.38
CA ARG A 785 -7.52 -14.04 -4.53
C ARG A 785 -7.09 -13.74 -5.95
N LEU A 786 -8.05 -13.61 -6.85
CA LEU A 786 -7.86 -13.53 -8.30
C LEU A 786 -8.39 -12.20 -8.81
N ALA A 787 -7.81 -11.70 -9.89
CA ALA A 787 -8.32 -10.54 -10.62
C ALA A 787 -8.38 -10.82 -12.12
N LEU A 788 -9.42 -10.28 -12.74
CA LEU A 788 -9.69 -10.24 -14.16
C LEU A 788 -9.86 -8.76 -14.56
N SER A 789 -9.11 -8.29 -15.54
CA SER A 789 -9.13 -6.91 -16.04
C SER A 789 -9.49 -6.90 -17.52
N SER A 790 -10.21 -5.88 -18.01
CA SER A 790 -10.38 -5.63 -19.45
C SER A 790 -9.05 -5.27 -20.14
N GLY A 791 -8.12 -4.69 -19.39
CA GLY A 791 -6.76 -4.37 -19.81
C GLY A 791 -6.65 -3.04 -20.57
N GLY A 792 -5.42 -2.52 -20.67
CA GLY A 792 -5.15 -1.17 -21.19
C GLY A 792 -5.20 -0.07 -20.11
N LEU A 793 -4.97 1.18 -20.54
CA LEU A 793 -4.89 2.35 -19.66
C LEU A 793 -6.11 3.27 -19.74
N GLU A 794 -7.13 2.83 -20.47
CA GLU A 794 -8.25 3.64 -20.96
C GLU A 794 -9.56 3.28 -20.22
N PRO A 795 -10.58 4.15 -20.26
CA PRO A 795 -11.89 3.85 -19.71
C PRO A 795 -12.59 2.66 -20.39
N VAL A 796 -13.75 2.32 -19.81
CA VAL A 796 -14.79 1.47 -20.41
C VAL A 796 -14.98 1.80 -21.89
N LEU A 797 -14.80 0.81 -22.77
CA LEU A 797 -15.00 1.00 -24.21
C LEU A 797 -16.49 0.91 -24.58
N ASP A 798 -17.12 2.08 -24.67
CA ASP A 798 -18.48 2.28 -25.16
C ASP A 798 -18.64 2.04 -26.69
N GLY A 799 -17.53 1.80 -27.42
CA GLY A 799 -17.42 1.79 -28.90
C GLY A 799 -18.17 0.68 -29.66
N GLY A 800 -19.09 -0.05 -29.02
CA GLY A 800 -19.84 -1.18 -29.58
C GLY A 800 -21.31 -0.88 -29.97
N GLY A 801 -21.74 0.39 -29.92
CA GLY A 801 -23.06 0.82 -30.42
C GLY A 801 -24.28 0.23 -29.69
N GLY A 802 -24.16 -0.08 -28.39
CA GLY A 802 -25.25 -0.67 -27.61
C GLY A 802 -25.13 -0.38 -26.11
N ASN A 803 -26.09 -0.89 -25.33
CA ASN A 803 -26.26 -0.54 -23.90
C ASN A 803 -25.10 -0.97 -22.97
N HIS A 804 -24.10 -1.69 -23.47
CA HIS A 804 -23.07 -2.37 -22.69
C HIS A 804 -21.67 -2.20 -23.29
N SER A 805 -20.66 -2.12 -22.43
CA SER A 805 -19.26 -2.09 -22.85
C SER A 805 -18.88 -3.36 -23.60
N VAL A 806 -17.79 -3.33 -24.38
CA VAL A 806 -17.27 -4.55 -25.05
C VAL A 806 -16.96 -5.66 -24.03
N PHE A 807 -16.44 -5.29 -22.85
CA PHE A 807 -16.06 -6.23 -21.79
C PHE A 807 -17.29 -6.80 -21.05
N ALA A 808 -18.17 -5.93 -20.57
CA ALA A 808 -19.41 -6.30 -19.92
C ALA A 808 -20.28 -7.16 -20.85
N LYS A 809 -20.39 -6.83 -22.14
CA LYS A 809 -21.10 -7.64 -23.16
C LYS A 809 -20.54 -9.06 -23.26
N ALA A 810 -19.23 -9.24 -23.27
CA ALA A 810 -18.59 -10.57 -23.28
C ALA A 810 -18.79 -11.34 -21.96
N PHE A 811 -18.69 -10.64 -20.82
CA PHE A 811 -18.89 -11.19 -19.47
C PHE A 811 -20.34 -11.66 -19.26
N ILE A 812 -21.31 -10.78 -19.54
CA ILE A 812 -22.76 -11.03 -19.53
C ILE A 812 -23.13 -12.21 -20.43
N ALA A 813 -22.65 -12.23 -21.68
CA ALA A 813 -22.92 -13.32 -22.62
C ALA A 813 -22.37 -14.66 -22.11
N THR A 814 -21.18 -14.65 -21.49
CA THR A 814 -20.55 -15.87 -20.95
C THR A 814 -21.30 -16.41 -19.74
N LEU A 815 -21.66 -15.57 -18.77
CA LEU A 815 -22.46 -15.98 -17.60
C LEU A 815 -23.86 -16.44 -18.01
N THR A 816 -24.48 -15.78 -18.98
CA THR A 816 -25.84 -16.13 -19.47
C THR A 816 -25.85 -17.50 -20.15
N LYS A 817 -24.84 -17.83 -20.97
CA LYS A 817 -24.71 -19.13 -21.65
C LYS A 817 -24.25 -20.28 -20.75
N ASN A 818 -23.68 -19.99 -19.58
CA ASN A 818 -23.04 -21.00 -18.73
C ASN A 818 -24.05 -21.75 -17.82
N ASN A 819 -24.22 -23.06 -18.03
CA ASN A 819 -25.25 -23.88 -17.37
C ASN A 819 -24.69 -24.93 -16.37
N ASP A 820 -23.37 -25.02 -16.22
CA ASP A 820 -22.69 -25.91 -15.27
C ASP A 820 -21.66 -25.13 -14.44
N ILE A 821 -20.99 -25.77 -13.48
CA ILE A 821 -19.93 -25.19 -12.65
C ILE A 821 -18.77 -24.73 -13.54
N MET A 822 -18.37 -23.45 -13.41
CA MET A 822 -17.34 -22.83 -14.23
C MET A 822 -16.29 -22.12 -13.38
N GLU A 823 -15.01 -22.32 -13.71
CA GLU A 823 -13.86 -21.64 -13.09
C GLU A 823 -13.72 -20.19 -13.59
N SER A 824 -13.18 -19.27 -12.79
CA SER A 824 -12.95 -17.90 -13.26
C SER A 824 -11.84 -17.81 -14.32
N GLN A 825 -10.88 -18.75 -14.32
CA GLN A 825 -9.96 -18.94 -15.45
C GLN A 825 -10.69 -19.40 -16.74
N ALA A 826 -11.77 -20.18 -16.64
CA ALA A 826 -12.55 -20.59 -17.81
C ALA A 826 -13.48 -19.47 -18.30
N LEU A 827 -13.97 -18.61 -17.41
CA LEU A 827 -14.63 -17.35 -17.73
C LEU A 827 -13.67 -16.42 -18.49
N TYR A 828 -12.44 -16.22 -17.98
CA TYR A 828 -11.38 -15.46 -18.65
C TYR A 828 -11.13 -15.97 -20.08
N ARG A 829 -10.84 -17.26 -20.27
CA ARG A 829 -10.59 -17.83 -21.62
C ARG A 829 -11.72 -17.52 -22.61
N LYS A 830 -12.99 -17.65 -22.18
CA LYS A 830 -14.16 -17.37 -23.01
C LYS A 830 -14.27 -15.88 -23.38
N ILE A 831 -13.96 -14.98 -22.44
CA ILE A 831 -13.96 -13.52 -22.67
C ILE A 831 -12.81 -13.14 -23.61
N SER A 832 -11.59 -13.60 -23.37
CA SER A 832 -10.42 -13.28 -24.20
C SER A 832 -10.55 -13.79 -25.64
N GLY A 833 -11.24 -14.91 -25.85
CA GLY A 833 -11.60 -15.37 -27.20
C GLY A 833 -12.51 -14.38 -27.94
N VAL A 834 -13.56 -13.90 -27.26
CA VAL A 834 -14.46 -12.85 -27.81
C VAL A 834 -13.72 -11.54 -28.06
N PHE A 835 -12.78 -11.16 -27.18
CA PHE A 835 -11.94 -9.96 -27.37
C PHE A 835 -10.98 -10.08 -28.55
N ALA A 836 -10.35 -11.24 -28.75
CA ALA A 836 -9.41 -11.46 -29.84
C ALA A 836 -10.05 -11.45 -31.24
N ASP A 837 -11.38 -11.61 -31.32
CA ASP A 837 -12.14 -11.43 -32.55
C ASP A 837 -12.75 -10.01 -32.61
N ALA A 838 -13.27 -9.44 -31.51
CA ALA A 838 -13.82 -8.07 -31.49
C ALA A 838 -12.76 -6.96 -31.72
N ALA A 839 -11.54 -7.11 -31.20
CA ALA A 839 -10.45 -6.14 -31.43
C ALA A 839 -10.04 -6.03 -32.91
N LYS A 840 -10.39 -7.02 -33.74
CA LYS A 840 -10.17 -7.02 -35.20
C LYS A 840 -11.31 -6.37 -35.99
N GLU A 841 -12.46 -6.21 -35.36
CA GLU A 841 -13.66 -5.59 -35.93
C GLU A 841 -13.71 -4.08 -35.61
N TYR A 842 -13.15 -3.67 -34.46
CA TYR A 842 -13.24 -2.30 -33.92
C TYR A 842 -11.89 -1.62 -33.57
N ASP A 843 -10.75 -2.21 -33.96
CA ASP A 843 -9.37 -1.65 -33.88
C ASP A 843 -9.00 -0.94 -32.55
N PHE A 844 -9.13 -1.66 -31.42
CA PHE A 844 -8.80 -1.16 -30.07
C PHE A 844 -7.72 -1.99 -29.38
N GLN A 845 -6.97 -1.37 -28.45
CA GLN A 845 -5.74 -1.96 -27.86
C GLN A 845 -5.92 -2.61 -26.47
N GLN A 846 -7.16 -2.82 -26.00
CA GLN A 846 -7.44 -3.49 -24.73
C GLN A 846 -7.32 -5.02 -24.87
N VAL A 847 -6.48 -5.64 -24.03
CA VAL A 847 -6.25 -7.08 -23.97
C VAL A 847 -6.51 -7.57 -22.54
N PRO A 848 -7.52 -8.43 -22.29
CA PRO A 848 -7.86 -8.84 -20.94
C PRO A 848 -6.72 -9.55 -20.21
N GLU A 849 -6.54 -9.23 -18.92
CA GLU A 849 -5.53 -9.83 -18.05
C GLU A 849 -6.19 -10.67 -16.94
N TYR A 850 -5.63 -11.83 -16.61
CA TYR A 850 -6.11 -12.69 -15.52
C TYR A 850 -4.95 -13.29 -14.72
N ALA A 851 -4.91 -13.02 -13.42
CA ALA A 851 -3.83 -13.45 -12.53
C ALA A 851 -4.22 -13.41 -11.04
N PRO A 852 -3.43 -14.04 -10.15
CA PRO A 852 -3.52 -13.81 -8.72
C PRO A 852 -3.18 -12.36 -8.34
N ILE A 853 -3.88 -11.84 -7.33
CA ILE A 853 -3.61 -10.51 -6.79
C ILE A 853 -2.36 -10.58 -5.89
N ARG A 854 -1.36 -9.77 -6.23
CA ARG A 854 -0.07 -9.70 -5.54
C ARG A 854 -0.26 -9.26 -4.09
N HIS A 855 0.44 -9.93 -3.17
CA HIS A 855 0.38 -9.68 -1.71
C HIS A 855 -1.01 -9.84 -1.03
N ALA A 856 -2.07 -10.22 -1.76
CA ALA A 856 -3.42 -10.40 -1.23
C ALA A 856 -3.63 -11.67 -0.38
N GLY A 857 -2.67 -12.60 -0.37
CA GLY A 857 -2.82 -13.91 0.29
C GLY A 857 -3.54 -14.96 -0.56
N HIS A 858 -3.25 -15.01 -1.87
CA HIS A 858 -3.64 -16.11 -2.75
C HIS A 858 -2.98 -17.43 -2.29
N GLY A 859 -3.76 -18.52 -2.22
CA GLY A 859 -3.27 -19.88 -2.00
C GLY A 859 -3.13 -20.64 -3.32
N ALA A 860 -3.77 -21.81 -3.42
CA ALA A 860 -3.90 -22.58 -4.67
C ALA A 860 -5.35 -22.66 -5.17
N GLY A 861 -6.28 -21.91 -4.58
CA GLY A 861 -7.71 -21.98 -4.86
C GLY A 861 -8.14 -21.21 -6.11
N GLU A 862 -9.35 -21.49 -6.59
CA GLU A 862 -9.96 -20.90 -7.78
C GLU A 862 -11.37 -20.39 -7.42
N PHE A 863 -11.88 -19.38 -8.14
CA PHE A 863 -13.23 -18.86 -7.94
C PHE A 863 -14.20 -19.58 -8.88
N PHE A 864 -15.27 -20.16 -8.32
CA PHE A 864 -16.23 -20.96 -9.09
C PHE A 864 -17.58 -20.25 -9.21
N PHE A 865 -18.15 -20.24 -10.41
CA PHE A 865 -19.51 -19.83 -10.69
C PHE A 865 -20.42 -21.08 -10.73
N TYR A 866 -21.26 -21.25 -9.72
CA TYR A 866 -22.25 -22.32 -9.64
C TYR A 866 -23.63 -21.79 -10.07
N PRO A 867 -24.14 -22.08 -11.28
CA PRO A 867 -25.50 -21.72 -11.64
C PRO A 867 -26.49 -22.62 -10.88
N ARG A 868 -27.55 -22.03 -10.31
CA ARG A 868 -28.61 -22.77 -9.59
C ARG A 868 -29.29 -23.81 -10.48
#